data_AF-A0A660XEM8-F1
#
_entry.id   AF-A0A660XEM8-F1
#
_cell.length_a   1.000
_cell.length_b   1.000
_cell.length_c   1.000
_cell.angle_alpha   90.00
_cell.angle_beta   90.00
_cell.angle_gamma   90.00
#
_symmetry.space_group_name_H-M   'P 1'
#
loop_
_entity.id
_entity.type
_entity.pdbx_description
1 polymer ?
#
loop_
_entity_poly.entity_id
_entity_poly.type
_entity_poly.pdbx_seq_one_letter_code
_entity_poly.pdbx_strand_id
1 'polypeptide(L)'
;MKKIAYLLCVLAVFAFAQNPVYSEPSFATINDSIIIYYDATLGNQVLKDFTGDVYAHTGLITKGSSDDGNWKYVWMSWPGQGSVVNTEKNKLTRISANLYKLVIGDIHEYYACPEDTVIEQLAFVFRNSTGTMVGKDVSNADIFLPLYEDVFAAAILEPAVAIDFGEPERSPYFIYEYDTTNVHVVVGSNDIADHIKLFLNDIEITSVNNSDSLVYDVTPSNLNVGINYIYAIADKNGVYDTTASACIAIHTTNEGLRPSNIKDGIMINDSSASFSLFAPYKNFVYLLGDFNDWKIDPAYQMKKDVRNTDSTVFWITLDDMPDSSMGFQYFVDGEIRIADAYSELILDPWNDRYISDVVYPNMKHYPAGKTDFPVGVVDPTPPVFNWTDSEYEKPHKDDLVIYEVLIRDWDYAHSYQTLINKIDYFKTLGITAIELMPVCEFEGNESWGYNPSFYFALDKYYGTATKFKEFVNLCHENGIAVILDVVYNHATGQNPMVRLYNEGTYGAPTSANPWFNMTARHPYSVFNDLNHESIHTKYMLDRVNRFWIEKYHVDGYRFDLSKGFTQTYSGTDVGYWGQYDAGRVAILKRMADKIWEVDSSAYIILEHFSDNSEEIDLSNYGMMLWGNGNHNYCEASMGYLGSSDLSGVNSASRGWSWRHLIGYMESHDEERMMYKNKEYGNSSGTYIIKLEDTALDRIELAAVFFLSIPGPKMIWQFGELGYDYSINDPCRVCNKPIRWDYNKGLRKRIY
;
A
#
# COMPACT_ATOMS: atom_id res chain seq x y z
N MET A 1 47.85 12.36 -14.03
CA MET A 1 47.80 13.53 -13.12
C MET A 1 47.77 14.83 -13.93
N LYS A 2 46.56 15.27 -14.30
CA LYS A 2 46.17 16.69 -14.31
C LYS A 2 44.71 16.67 -13.84
N LYS A 3 44.49 17.09 -12.60
CA LYS A 3 43.15 17.24 -12.01
C LYS A 3 42.46 18.34 -12.80
N ILE A 4 41.51 17.97 -13.66
CA ILE A 4 40.53 18.92 -14.19
C ILE A 4 39.57 19.17 -13.02
N ALA A 5 39.59 20.41 -12.52
CA ALA A 5 38.68 20.83 -11.47
C ALA A 5 37.27 20.82 -12.06
N TYR A 6 36.40 19.96 -11.51
CA TYR A 6 34.97 20.00 -11.77
C TYR A 6 34.44 21.36 -11.30
N LEU A 7 34.17 22.24 -12.25
CA LEU A 7 33.30 23.37 -12.01
C LEU A 7 31.89 22.77 -12.02
N LEU A 8 31.28 22.59 -10.83
CA LEU A 8 29.85 22.34 -10.71
C LEU A 8 29.12 23.56 -11.28
N CYS A 9 28.83 23.55 -12.58
CA CYS A 9 27.74 24.34 -13.13
C CYS A 9 26.44 23.59 -12.84
N VAL A 10 25.42 24.33 -12.41
CA VAL A 10 24.10 23.84 -12.02
C VAL A 10 23.52 22.98 -13.14
N LEU A 11 23.46 21.67 -12.92
CA LEU A 11 22.82 20.69 -13.79
C LEU A 11 21.30 20.87 -13.68
N ALA A 12 20.68 21.34 -14.75
CA ALA A 12 19.25 21.18 -14.97
C ALA A 12 19.09 20.21 -16.15
N VAL A 13 19.06 18.90 -15.86
CA VAL A 13 18.73 17.86 -16.84
C VAL A 13 17.29 17.45 -16.56
N PHE A 14 16.37 17.73 -17.48
CA PHE A 14 14.94 17.46 -17.29
C PHE A 14 14.55 16.12 -17.95
N ALA A 15 13.80 15.31 -17.21
CA ALA A 15 13.23 14.05 -17.66
C ALA A 15 12.08 14.31 -18.66
N PHE A 16 12.19 13.80 -19.89
CA PHE A 16 11.15 13.95 -20.92
C PHE A 16 10.15 12.79 -20.98
N ALA A 17 10.28 11.74 -20.16
CA ALA A 17 9.55 10.49 -20.40
C ALA A 17 8.09 10.42 -19.88
N GLN A 18 7.60 11.39 -19.09
CA GLN A 18 6.21 11.35 -18.57
C GLN A 18 5.47 12.70 -18.49
N ASN A 19 6.02 13.79 -19.03
CA ASN A 19 5.31 15.07 -19.07
C ASN A 19 4.20 15.01 -20.15
N PRO A 20 2.91 15.23 -19.81
CA PRO A 20 1.84 15.21 -20.81
C PRO A 20 1.90 16.36 -21.81
N VAL A 21 2.80 17.33 -21.61
CA VAL A 21 2.98 18.49 -22.47
C VAL A 21 4.39 18.55 -23.04
N TYR A 22 4.49 18.84 -24.33
CA TYR A 22 5.74 19.22 -24.98
C TYR A 22 5.50 20.37 -25.96
N SER A 23 6.56 21.08 -26.32
CA SER A 23 6.49 22.23 -27.24
C SER A 23 7.24 21.99 -28.54
N GLU A 24 6.89 22.80 -29.54
CA GLU A 24 7.66 23.01 -30.76
C GLU A 24 7.94 24.52 -30.85
N PRO A 25 9.22 24.94 -30.75
CA PRO A 25 10.39 24.08 -30.53
C PRO A 25 10.44 23.39 -29.15
N SER A 26 11.15 22.27 -29.04
CA SER A 26 11.27 21.48 -27.80
C SER A 26 11.99 22.23 -26.66
N PHE A 27 12.81 23.21 -27.01
CA PHE A 27 13.51 24.11 -26.09
C PHE A 27 13.05 25.54 -26.31
N ALA A 28 11.77 25.79 -26.10
CA ALA A 28 11.18 27.08 -26.38
C ALA A 28 11.79 28.20 -25.53
N THR A 29 12.27 29.23 -26.20
CA THR A 29 12.73 30.48 -25.59
C THR A 29 11.61 31.52 -25.60
N ILE A 30 11.80 32.62 -24.88
CA ILE A 30 10.85 33.74 -24.87
C ILE A 30 10.65 34.40 -26.25
N ASN A 31 11.61 34.22 -27.17
CA ASN A 31 11.60 34.81 -28.51
C ASN A 31 11.01 33.88 -29.58
N ASP A 32 10.68 32.63 -29.23
CA ASP A 32 10.18 31.65 -30.19
C ASP A 32 8.68 31.82 -30.44
N SER A 33 8.25 31.43 -31.64
CA SER A 33 6.85 31.19 -31.92
C SER A 33 6.47 29.79 -31.43
N ILE A 34 5.81 29.68 -30.27
CA ILE A 34 5.61 28.41 -29.57
C ILE A 34 4.31 27.71 -29.98
N ILE A 35 4.42 26.41 -30.25
CA ILE A 35 3.30 25.48 -30.36
C ILE A 35 3.38 24.50 -29.20
N ILE A 36 2.27 24.26 -28.53
CA ILE A 36 2.13 23.31 -27.43
C ILE A 36 1.36 22.09 -27.91
N TYR A 37 1.85 20.90 -27.56
CA TYR A 37 1.15 19.64 -27.72
C TYR A 37 0.81 19.06 -26.35
N TYR A 38 -0.41 18.56 -26.22
CA TYR A 38 -0.90 17.89 -25.02
C TYR A 38 -1.35 16.47 -25.37
N ASP A 39 -0.71 15.47 -24.78
CA ASP A 39 -1.08 14.07 -24.92
C ASP A 39 -1.87 13.61 -23.70
N ALA A 40 -3.19 13.42 -23.90
CA ALA A 40 -4.10 12.99 -22.85
C ALA A 40 -3.91 11.52 -22.43
N THR A 41 -3.07 10.74 -23.13
CA THR A 41 -2.66 9.40 -22.68
C THR A 41 -1.57 9.43 -21.60
N LEU A 42 -0.92 10.58 -21.41
CA LEU A 42 0.07 10.84 -20.38
C LEU A 42 -0.53 11.66 -19.22
N GLY A 43 0.25 11.91 -18.16
CA GLY A 43 -0.22 12.63 -16.98
C GLY A 43 -1.26 11.83 -16.17
N ASN A 44 -2.23 12.51 -15.56
CA ASN A 44 -3.30 11.87 -14.79
C ASN A 44 -4.36 11.12 -15.63
N GLN A 45 -4.25 11.19 -16.97
CA GLN A 45 -5.14 10.51 -17.94
C GLN A 45 -6.64 10.83 -17.82
N VAL A 46 -7.05 11.87 -17.07
CA VAL A 46 -8.46 12.20 -16.85
C VAL A 46 -9.18 12.60 -18.16
N LEU A 47 -8.44 13.13 -19.12
CA LEU A 47 -8.96 13.51 -20.45
C LEU A 47 -8.72 12.44 -21.53
N LYS A 48 -8.20 11.26 -21.17
CA LYS A 48 -7.99 10.15 -22.10
C LYS A 48 -9.32 9.71 -22.70
N ASP A 49 -9.33 9.55 -24.01
CA ASP A 49 -10.46 9.16 -24.86
C ASP A 49 -11.65 10.12 -24.79
N PHE A 50 -11.49 11.30 -24.17
CA PHE A 50 -12.52 12.33 -24.15
C PHE A 50 -12.75 12.86 -25.56
N THR A 51 -14.00 12.93 -26.01
CA THR A 51 -14.37 13.30 -27.38
C THR A 51 -14.84 14.75 -27.55
N GLY A 52 -15.05 15.47 -26.44
CA GLY A 52 -15.46 16.87 -26.45
C GLY A 52 -14.32 17.85 -26.71
N ASP A 53 -14.64 19.15 -26.63
CA ASP A 53 -13.67 20.22 -26.73
C ASP A 53 -12.79 20.31 -25.47
N VAL A 54 -11.48 20.41 -25.67
CA VAL A 54 -10.48 20.61 -24.61
C VAL A 54 -9.97 22.05 -24.66
N TYR A 55 -9.82 22.65 -23.49
CA TYR A 55 -9.33 24.01 -23.32
C TYR A 55 -8.13 24.03 -22.37
N ALA A 56 -7.14 24.88 -22.67
CA ALA A 56 -6.05 25.17 -21.75
C ALA A 56 -6.48 26.26 -20.77
N HIS A 57 -6.35 26.01 -19.47
CA HIS A 57 -6.22 27.06 -18.48
C HIS A 57 -4.73 27.31 -18.29
N THR A 58 -4.27 28.48 -18.72
CA THR A 58 -2.83 28.75 -18.89
C THR A 58 -2.42 30.09 -18.33
N GLY A 59 -1.19 30.16 -17.82
CA GLY A 59 -0.57 31.33 -17.21
C GLY A 59 0.95 31.28 -17.26
N LEU A 60 1.59 32.22 -16.57
CA LEU A 60 3.04 32.37 -16.53
C LEU A 60 3.56 32.24 -15.10
N ILE A 61 4.64 31.49 -14.90
CA ILE A 61 5.51 31.63 -13.73
C ILE A 61 6.59 32.66 -14.08
N THR A 62 6.75 33.65 -13.21
CA THR A 62 7.68 34.76 -13.41
C THR A 62 8.53 34.93 -12.16
N LYS A 63 9.61 35.71 -12.24
CA LYS A 63 10.40 36.10 -11.07
C LYS A 63 9.59 36.75 -9.93
N GLY A 64 8.38 37.26 -10.23
CA GLY A 64 7.45 37.81 -9.24
C GLY A 64 6.45 36.81 -8.64
N SER A 65 6.55 35.52 -8.99
CA SER A 65 5.77 34.43 -8.41
C SER A 65 6.43 33.97 -7.09
N SER A 66 5.62 33.74 -6.05
CA SER A 66 6.12 33.31 -4.74
C SER A 66 6.45 31.82 -4.69
N ASP A 67 5.80 31.05 -5.57
CA ASP A 67 5.79 29.58 -5.67
C ASP A 67 5.06 29.19 -6.98
N ASP A 68 5.05 27.90 -7.28
CA ASP A 68 4.44 27.32 -8.48
C ASP A 68 2.90 27.39 -8.50
N GLY A 69 2.25 27.72 -7.38
CA GLY A 69 0.81 27.99 -7.32
C GLY A 69 0.45 29.44 -7.63
N ASN A 70 1.44 30.34 -7.75
CA ASN A 70 1.24 31.77 -7.95
C ASN A 70 1.38 32.18 -9.42
N TRP A 71 0.40 31.80 -10.24
CA TRP A 71 0.42 32.08 -11.68
C TRP A 71 0.14 33.55 -11.96
N LYS A 72 0.95 34.16 -12.84
CA LYS A 72 0.75 35.51 -13.36
C LYS A 72 0.14 35.47 -14.75
N TYR A 73 -0.43 36.59 -15.17
CA TYR A 73 -0.99 36.78 -16.52
C TYR A 73 -1.98 35.69 -16.94
N VAL A 74 -2.68 35.08 -15.96
CA VAL A 74 -3.78 34.15 -16.20
C VAL A 74 -4.94 34.96 -16.73
N TRP A 75 -5.06 35.03 -18.06
CA TRP A 75 -6.00 35.94 -18.68
C TRP A 75 -7.46 35.45 -18.59
N MET A 76 -7.68 34.17 -18.24
CA MET A 76 -8.99 33.53 -18.21
C MET A 76 -9.37 33.04 -16.82
N SER A 77 -10.67 33.06 -16.51
CA SER A 77 -11.16 32.54 -15.25
C SER A 77 -11.59 31.08 -15.37
N TRP A 78 -11.54 30.34 -14.25
CA TRP A 78 -12.07 28.99 -14.18
C TRP A 78 -13.59 29.00 -14.44
N PRO A 79 -14.18 27.96 -15.08
CA PRO A 79 -15.64 27.86 -15.21
C PRO A 79 -16.36 28.06 -13.87
N GLY A 80 -17.28 29.02 -13.80
CA GLY A 80 -17.98 29.41 -12.57
C GLY A 80 -17.33 30.56 -11.78
N GLN A 81 -16.17 31.05 -12.22
CA GLN A 81 -15.49 32.23 -11.69
C GLN A 81 -15.28 33.25 -12.83
N GLY A 82 -15.38 34.56 -12.54
CA GLY A 82 -15.06 35.63 -13.50
C GLY A 82 -15.97 35.75 -14.74
N SER A 83 -15.54 36.54 -15.73
CA SER A 83 -16.38 36.95 -16.89
C SER A 83 -15.95 36.38 -18.24
N VAL A 84 -14.76 35.76 -18.35
CA VAL A 84 -14.25 35.17 -19.60
C VAL A 84 -13.87 33.73 -19.36
N VAL A 85 -14.61 32.81 -19.99
CA VAL A 85 -14.46 31.35 -19.92
C VAL A 85 -14.60 30.79 -21.33
N ASN A 86 -13.82 29.77 -21.70
CA ASN A 86 -13.89 29.03 -22.99
C ASN A 86 -13.85 29.92 -24.25
N THR A 87 -12.65 30.18 -24.74
CA THR A 87 -12.43 31.02 -25.94
C THR A 87 -11.68 30.23 -27.01
N GLU A 88 -11.89 30.54 -28.29
CA GLU A 88 -11.11 29.96 -29.40
C GLU A 88 -9.60 30.10 -29.20
N LYS A 89 -9.12 31.21 -28.59
CA LYS A 89 -7.71 31.42 -28.26
C LYS A 89 -7.06 30.28 -27.47
N ASN A 90 -7.82 29.59 -26.62
CA ASN A 90 -7.33 28.55 -25.71
C ASN A 90 -8.00 27.19 -25.95
N LYS A 91 -8.82 27.10 -27.00
CA LYS A 91 -9.40 25.84 -27.44
C LYS A 91 -8.31 25.07 -28.17
N LEU A 92 -8.06 23.85 -27.72
CA LEU A 92 -7.06 23.01 -28.37
C LEU A 92 -7.62 22.43 -29.66
N THR A 93 -6.78 22.38 -30.70
CA THR A 93 -7.07 21.68 -31.94
C THR A 93 -6.71 20.21 -31.77
N ARG A 94 -7.69 19.31 -31.93
CA ARG A 94 -7.45 17.87 -31.87
C ARG A 94 -6.67 17.40 -33.10
N ILE A 95 -5.54 16.73 -32.89
CA ILE A 95 -4.67 16.17 -33.93
C ILE A 95 -4.97 14.69 -34.14
N SER A 96 -5.13 13.94 -33.05
CA SER A 96 -5.55 12.53 -33.04
C SER A 96 -6.47 12.26 -31.84
N ALA A 97 -6.84 11.01 -31.57
CA ALA A 97 -7.80 10.67 -30.52
C ALA A 97 -7.47 11.31 -29.15
N ASN A 98 -6.18 11.34 -28.78
CA ASN A 98 -5.70 11.81 -27.48
C ASN A 98 -4.64 12.90 -27.57
N LEU A 99 -4.22 13.29 -28.78
CA LEU A 99 -3.21 14.33 -28.98
C LEU A 99 -3.88 15.62 -29.44
N TYR A 100 -3.54 16.70 -28.73
CA TYR A 100 -4.10 18.03 -28.93
C TYR A 100 -3.00 19.07 -29.14
N LYS A 101 -3.31 20.15 -29.85
CA LYS A 101 -2.39 21.24 -30.19
C LYS A 101 -2.96 22.60 -29.79
N LEU A 102 -2.13 23.45 -29.19
CA LEU A 102 -2.40 24.86 -28.94
C LEU A 102 -1.29 25.70 -29.57
N VAL A 103 -1.64 26.77 -30.28
CA VAL A 103 -0.64 27.71 -30.81
C VAL A 103 -0.61 28.91 -29.88
N ILE A 104 0.53 29.10 -29.20
CA ILE A 104 0.80 30.30 -28.40
C ILE A 104 1.34 31.39 -29.33
N GLY A 105 2.26 31.03 -30.24
CA GLY A 105 2.98 32.01 -31.04
C GLY A 105 3.93 32.80 -30.14
N ASP A 106 3.89 34.13 -30.24
CA ASP A 106 4.65 35.02 -29.37
C ASP A 106 4.06 35.06 -27.95
N ILE A 107 4.89 34.86 -26.92
CA ILE A 107 4.44 34.76 -25.53
C ILE A 107 3.90 36.09 -25.03
N HIS A 108 4.56 37.20 -25.35
CA HIS A 108 4.16 38.53 -24.87
C HIS A 108 2.81 38.94 -25.45
N GLU A 109 2.59 38.67 -26.74
CA GLU A 109 1.31 38.88 -27.41
C GLU A 109 0.23 37.95 -26.86
N TYR A 110 0.54 36.66 -26.67
CA TYR A 110 -0.42 35.68 -26.20
C TYR A 110 -0.89 35.96 -24.76
N TYR A 111 0.01 36.30 -23.84
CA TYR A 111 -0.35 36.56 -22.44
C TYR A 111 -0.62 38.04 -22.14
N ALA A 112 -0.46 38.91 -23.13
CA ALA A 112 -0.55 40.36 -22.98
C ALA A 112 0.34 40.87 -21.82
N CYS A 113 1.54 40.29 -21.67
CA CYS A 113 2.49 40.67 -20.64
C CYS A 113 3.55 41.64 -21.20
N PRO A 114 4.06 42.59 -20.39
CA PRO A 114 5.12 43.51 -20.81
C PRO A 114 6.39 42.78 -21.29
N GLU A 115 7.08 43.35 -22.27
CA GLU A 115 8.36 42.85 -22.85
C GLU A 115 9.49 42.69 -21.80
N ASP A 116 9.45 43.46 -20.71
CA ASP A 116 10.42 43.39 -19.62
C ASP A 116 10.06 42.36 -18.54
N THR A 117 9.00 41.58 -18.75
CA THR A 117 8.61 40.49 -17.84
C THR A 117 9.62 39.35 -17.93
N VAL A 118 10.25 39.01 -16.81
CA VAL A 118 11.12 37.82 -16.71
C VAL A 118 10.23 36.59 -16.46
N ILE A 119 10.02 35.82 -17.52
CA ILE A 119 9.19 34.60 -17.54
C ILE A 119 10.10 33.39 -17.39
N GLU A 120 9.77 32.51 -16.44
CA GLU A 120 10.56 31.30 -16.15
C GLU A 120 9.89 30.05 -16.74
N GLN A 121 8.55 29.98 -16.68
CA GLN A 121 7.79 28.82 -17.16
C GLN A 121 6.41 29.22 -17.68
N LEU A 122 5.89 28.41 -18.62
CA LEU A 122 4.48 28.38 -18.96
C LEU A 122 3.77 27.37 -18.04
N ALA A 123 2.62 27.74 -17.50
CA ALA A 123 1.86 26.91 -16.58
C ALA A 123 0.52 26.50 -17.20
N PHE A 124 0.17 25.22 -17.11
CA PHE A 124 -1.00 24.64 -17.75
C PHE A 124 -1.78 23.71 -16.83
N VAL A 125 -3.10 23.75 -16.96
CA VAL A 125 -3.96 22.58 -16.80
C VAL A 125 -4.92 22.51 -17.97
N PHE A 126 -5.26 21.30 -18.42
CA PHE A 126 -6.18 21.10 -19.54
C PHE A 126 -7.52 20.68 -18.99
N ARG A 127 -8.62 21.11 -19.61
CA ARG A 127 -9.95 20.77 -19.10
C ARG A 127 -11.01 20.68 -20.16
N ASN A 128 -12.10 19.99 -19.84
CA ASN A 128 -13.33 20.06 -20.61
C ASN A 128 -14.00 21.45 -20.46
N SER A 129 -15.08 21.68 -21.20
CA SER A 129 -15.81 22.97 -21.22
C SER A 129 -16.40 23.39 -19.87
N THR A 130 -16.71 22.43 -18.98
CA THR A 130 -17.30 22.70 -17.66
C THR A 130 -16.27 22.78 -16.53
N GLY A 131 -15.01 22.42 -16.78
CA GLY A 131 -13.96 22.37 -15.76
C GLY A 131 -14.11 21.20 -14.77
N THR A 132 -14.95 20.21 -15.08
CA THR A 132 -15.19 19.04 -14.20
C THR A 132 -14.20 17.90 -14.48
N MET A 133 -13.59 17.88 -15.66
CA MET A 133 -12.51 16.97 -16.02
C MET A 133 -11.26 17.81 -16.26
N VAL A 134 -10.19 17.51 -15.53
CA VAL A 134 -8.95 18.29 -15.56
C VAL A 134 -7.76 17.36 -15.78
N GLY A 135 -7.11 17.52 -16.93
CA GLY A 135 -5.82 16.93 -17.25
C GLY A 135 -4.69 17.66 -16.53
N LYS A 136 -3.94 16.88 -15.75
CA LYS A 136 -2.80 17.31 -14.92
C LYS A 136 -1.62 16.37 -15.13
N ASP A 137 -0.50 16.63 -14.47
CA ASP A 137 0.63 15.71 -14.46
C ASP A 137 0.28 14.36 -13.80
N VAL A 138 1.22 13.40 -13.77
CA VAL A 138 1.02 12.08 -13.17
C VAL A 138 0.79 12.11 -11.66
N SER A 139 1.24 13.16 -10.98
CA SER A 139 1.08 13.38 -9.54
C SER A 139 -0.19 14.15 -9.18
N ASN A 140 -0.99 14.53 -10.19
CA ASN A 140 -2.17 15.39 -10.10
C ASN A 140 -1.86 16.84 -9.69
N ALA A 141 -0.61 17.28 -9.91
CA ALA A 141 -0.14 18.66 -9.83
C ALA A 141 -0.30 19.37 -11.19
N ASP A 142 -0.17 20.70 -11.17
CA ASP A 142 -0.26 21.47 -12.40
C ASP A 142 0.97 21.24 -13.30
N ILE A 143 0.82 21.49 -14.60
CA ILE A 143 1.84 21.15 -15.58
C ILE A 143 2.66 22.40 -15.91
N PHE A 144 3.98 22.31 -15.76
CA PHE A 144 4.89 23.42 -16.06
C PHE A 144 5.79 23.06 -17.24
N LEU A 145 5.93 24.00 -18.18
CA LEU A 145 6.88 23.93 -19.27
C LEU A 145 7.91 25.06 -19.09
N PRO A 146 9.18 24.74 -18.78
CA PRO A 146 10.21 25.77 -18.63
C PRO A 146 10.48 26.49 -19.95
N LEU A 147 10.73 27.80 -19.87
CA LEU A 147 11.29 28.56 -20.98
C LEU A 147 12.80 28.61 -20.82
N TYR A 148 13.50 28.39 -21.92
CA TYR A 148 14.96 28.38 -21.93
C TYR A 148 15.48 29.79 -22.19
N GLU A 149 16.56 30.16 -21.50
CA GLU A 149 17.36 31.29 -21.92
C GLU A 149 17.92 30.99 -23.32
N ASP A 150 18.14 32.04 -24.13
CA ASP A 150 18.71 31.93 -25.48
C ASP A 150 20.21 31.58 -25.40
N VAL A 151 20.49 30.38 -24.91
CA VAL A 151 21.81 29.79 -24.72
C VAL A 151 21.89 28.49 -25.52
N PHE A 152 23.00 28.34 -26.23
CA PHE A 152 23.35 27.12 -26.94
C PHE A 152 23.34 25.93 -25.98
N ALA A 153 22.42 25.00 -26.17
CA ALA A 153 22.19 23.85 -25.29
C ALA A 153 22.11 22.54 -26.08
N ALA A 154 22.50 21.42 -25.47
CA ALA A 154 22.34 20.08 -26.01
C ALA A 154 21.61 19.15 -25.05
N ALA A 155 20.90 18.16 -25.58
CA ALA A 155 20.20 17.15 -24.80
C ALA A 155 20.27 15.77 -25.47
N ILE A 156 20.28 14.71 -24.65
CA ILE A 156 20.06 13.34 -25.12
C ILE A 156 18.56 13.02 -24.94
N LEU A 157 17.83 12.88 -26.05
CA LEU A 157 16.40 12.56 -26.06
C LEU A 157 16.13 11.07 -25.87
N GLU A 158 16.99 10.23 -26.45
CA GLU A 158 16.85 8.78 -26.41
C GLU A 158 18.20 8.14 -26.03
N PRO A 159 18.21 7.11 -25.16
CA PRO A 159 17.10 6.75 -24.27
C PRO A 159 16.93 7.83 -23.19
N ALA A 160 15.68 8.13 -22.84
CA ALA A 160 15.39 9.02 -21.71
C ALA A 160 15.65 8.28 -20.41
N VAL A 161 16.57 8.79 -19.58
CA VAL A 161 16.85 8.25 -18.25
C VAL A 161 16.17 9.11 -17.22
N ALA A 162 15.32 8.50 -16.40
CA ALA A 162 14.66 9.17 -15.30
C ALA A 162 15.66 9.44 -14.18
N ILE A 163 15.75 10.71 -13.74
CA ILE A 163 16.49 11.11 -12.55
C ILE A 163 15.55 11.34 -11.37
N ASP A 164 14.40 10.69 -11.37
CA ASP A 164 13.33 10.82 -10.35
C ASP A 164 13.86 10.59 -8.93
N PHE A 165 14.93 9.81 -8.79
CA PHE A 165 15.61 9.53 -7.53
C PHE A 165 16.97 10.23 -7.41
N GLY A 166 17.13 11.39 -8.03
CA GLY A 166 18.29 12.30 -7.93
C GLY A 166 19.54 11.86 -8.69
N GLU A 167 19.76 10.55 -8.89
CA GLU A 167 20.91 10.00 -9.61
C GLU A 167 20.45 8.91 -10.58
N PRO A 168 20.97 8.90 -11.83
CA PRO A 168 20.55 7.97 -12.88
C PRO A 168 20.85 6.50 -12.55
N GLU A 169 21.84 6.24 -11.68
CA GLU A 169 22.18 4.89 -11.20
C GLU A 169 21.06 4.26 -10.36
N ARG A 170 20.11 5.06 -9.86
CA ARG A 170 18.94 4.56 -9.14
C ARG A 170 17.81 4.15 -10.10
N SER A 171 17.73 4.71 -11.31
CA SER A 171 16.73 4.32 -12.32
C SER A 171 17.34 4.27 -13.73
N PRO A 172 18.33 3.40 -13.97
CA PRO A 172 18.98 3.35 -15.26
C PRO A 172 18.08 2.73 -16.33
N TYR A 173 18.36 3.07 -17.59
CA TYR A 173 17.73 2.43 -18.75
C TYR A 173 18.40 1.09 -19.10
N PHE A 174 17.65 -0.01 -19.09
CA PHE A 174 18.15 -1.35 -19.39
C PHE A 174 18.14 -1.67 -20.90
N ILE A 175 19.24 -2.27 -21.38
CA ILE A 175 19.48 -2.78 -22.72
C ILE A 175 19.72 -4.29 -22.61
N TYR A 176 18.91 -5.07 -23.33
CA TYR A 176 18.96 -6.54 -23.29
C TYR A 176 19.95 -7.11 -24.33
N GLU A 177 20.35 -8.38 -24.19
CA GLU A 177 21.46 -9.02 -24.94
C GLU A 177 21.37 -8.92 -26.47
N TYR A 178 20.16 -8.74 -27.01
CA TYR A 178 19.90 -8.64 -28.46
C TYR A 178 19.26 -7.31 -28.86
N ASP A 179 19.13 -6.37 -27.92
CA ASP A 179 18.51 -5.09 -28.20
C ASP A 179 19.51 -4.15 -28.88
N THR A 180 18.98 -3.20 -29.62
CA THR A 180 19.71 -2.05 -30.13
C THR A 180 19.01 -0.82 -29.60
N THR A 181 19.75 0.04 -28.91
CA THR A 181 19.21 1.26 -28.31
C THR A 181 19.70 2.45 -29.10
N ASN A 182 18.75 3.26 -29.57
CA ASN A 182 19.08 4.49 -30.26
C ASN A 182 19.50 5.56 -29.24
N VAL A 183 20.67 6.15 -29.45
CA VAL A 183 21.11 7.36 -28.75
C VAL A 183 20.90 8.55 -29.65
N HIS A 184 19.96 9.42 -29.28
CA HIS A 184 19.61 10.61 -30.04
C HIS A 184 19.97 11.87 -29.27
N VAL A 185 21.02 12.55 -29.72
CA VAL A 185 21.44 13.86 -29.22
C VAL A 185 20.85 14.95 -30.10
N VAL A 186 20.30 16.00 -29.49
CA VAL A 186 19.80 17.19 -30.18
C VAL A 186 20.43 18.44 -29.59
N VAL A 187 20.53 19.48 -30.40
CA VAL A 187 20.94 20.82 -30.02
C VAL A 187 19.69 21.73 -30.04
N GLY A 188 19.66 22.76 -29.20
CA GLY A 188 18.55 23.71 -29.07
C GLY A 188 18.02 24.22 -30.41
N SER A 189 16.74 24.61 -30.43
CA SER A 189 16.02 24.87 -31.67
C SER A 189 16.65 25.95 -32.55
N ASN A 190 16.85 25.61 -33.82
CA ASN A 190 17.51 26.43 -34.85
C ASN A 190 19.02 26.63 -34.69
N ASP A 191 19.66 25.97 -33.72
CA ASP A 191 21.11 25.98 -33.60
C ASP A 191 21.76 24.81 -34.34
N ILE A 192 22.80 25.14 -35.12
CA ILE A 192 23.72 24.17 -35.71
C ILE A 192 24.99 24.21 -34.86
N ALA A 193 25.33 23.08 -34.25
CA ALA A 193 26.60 22.91 -33.55
C ALA A 193 27.74 22.74 -34.56
N ASP A 194 28.89 23.33 -34.27
CA ASP A 194 30.12 23.10 -35.04
C ASP A 194 30.51 21.62 -34.95
N HIS A 195 30.40 21.05 -33.74
CA HIS A 195 30.58 19.63 -33.47
C HIS A 195 29.56 19.13 -32.44
N ILE A 196 29.07 17.90 -32.64
CA ILE A 196 28.41 17.09 -31.62
C ILE A 196 29.25 15.81 -31.47
N LYS A 197 29.73 15.53 -30.27
CA LYS A 197 30.56 14.36 -29.95
C LYS A 197 29.86 13.51 -28.91
N LEU A 198 29.74 12.21 -29.18
CA LEU A 198 29.15 11.25 -28.27
C LEU A 198 30.23 10.39 -27.62
N PHE A 199 30.15 10.26 -26.31
CA PHE A 199 31.08 9.49 -25.50
C PHE A 199 30.35 8.35 -24.80
N LEU A 200 31.05 7.21 -24.70
CA LEU A 200 30.65 6.06 -23.91
C LEU A 200 31.83 5.69 -23.00
N ASN A 201 31.62 5.76 -21.68
CA ASN A 201 32.66 5.50 -20.66
C ASN A 201 33.96 6.31 -20.91
N ASP A 202 33.81 7.61 -21.16
CA ASP A 202 34.90 8.55 -21.48
C ASP A 202 35.61 8.32 -22.83
N ILE A 203 35.12 7.39 -23.65
CA ILE A 203 35.65 7.09 -24.99
C ILE A 203 34.73 7.72 -26.03
N GLU A 204 35.25 8.58 -26.90
CA GLU A 204 34.51 9.10 -28.04
C GLU A 204 34.15 7.96 -28.99
N ILE A 205 32.85 7.74 -29.21
CA ILE A 205 32.34 6.65 -30.06
C ILE A 205 31.93 7.13 -31.45
N THR A 206 31.46 8.37 -31.58
CA THR A 206 31.13 9.00 -32.86
C THR A 206 31.04 10.53 -32.72
N SER A 207 31.10 11.22 -33.84
CA SER A 207 30.90 12.67 -33.91
C SER A 207 30.32 13.11 -35.27
N VAL A 208 29.60 14.23 -35.26
CA VAL A 208 29.09 14.90 -36.46
C VAL A 208 29.43 16.38 -36.40
N ASN A 209 29.55 17.01 -37.58
CA ASN A 209 29.91 18.41 -37.70
C ASN A 209 28.79 19.17 -38.39
N ASN A 210 28.60 20.45 -38.05
CA ASN A 210 27.58 21.32 -38.63
C ASN A 210 26.19 20.66 -38.64
N SER A 211 25.80 20.11 -37.48
CA SER A 211 24.53 19.40 -37.31
C SER A 211 23.77 19.95 -36.11
N ASP A 212 22.45 19.82 -36.15
CA ASP A 212 21.54 20.06 -35.03
C ASP A 212 21.26 18.78 -34.22
N SER A 213 21.69 17.62 -34.72
CA SER A 213 21.42 16.31 -34.14
C SER A 213 22.51 15.29 -34.44
N LEU A 214 22.63 14.30 -33.56
CA LEU A 214 23.46 13.10 -33.72
C LEU A 214 22.65 11.88 -33.29
N VAL A 215 22.60 10.87 -34.16
CA VAL A 215 21.94 9.59 -33.88
C VAL A 215 22.97 8.48 -33.94
N TYR A 216 23.01 7.63 -32.92
CA TYR A 216 23.93 6.49 -32.85
C TYR A 216 23.27 5.27 -32.22
N ASP A 217 23.37 4.13 -32.87
CA ASP A 217 22.86 2.86 -32.33
C ASP A 217 23.88 2.22 -31.41
N VAL A 218 23.55 2.12 -30.12
CA VAL A 218 24.31 1.39 -29.12
C VAL A 218 23.81 -0.05 -29.08
N THR A 219 24.73 -0.99 -29.16
CA THR A 219 24.47 -2.42 -29.00
C THR A 219 25.20 -2.96 -27.76
N PRO A 220 24.78 -4.11 -27.20
CA PRO A 220 25.48 -4.76 -26.09
C PRO A 220 26.98 -5.00 -26.36
N SER A 221 27.39 -5.16 -27.62
CA SER A 221 28.82 -5.31 -27.96
C SER A 221 29.67 -4.06 -27.68
N ASN A 222 29.04 -2.89 -27.53
CA ASN A 222 29.70 -1.63 -27.22
C ASN A 222 29.89 -1.39 -25.71
N LEU A 223 29.19 -2.15 -24.85
CA LEU A 223 29.03 -1.84 -23.43
C LEU A 223 29.86 -2.76 -22.53
N ASN A 224 30.30 -2.23 -21.39
CA ASN A 224 30.88 -3.03 -20.31
C ASN A 224 29.78 -3.74 -19.51
N VAL A 225 30.11 -4.84 -18.84
CA VAL A 225 29.19 -5.46 -17.87
C VAL A 225 28.98 -4.48 -16.70
N GLY A 226 27.72 -4.17 -16.39
CA GLY A 226 27.34 -3.25 -15.32
C GLY A 226 27.12 -1.82 -15.81
N ILE A 227 27.51 -0.85 -14.97
CA ILE A 227 27.30 0.58 -15.19
C ILE A 227 28.07 1.11 -16.40
N ASN A 228 27.37 1.75 -17.33
CA ASN A 228 27.93 2.49 -18.45
C ASN A 228 27.45 3.96 -18.41
N TYR A 229 28.29 4.89 -18.84
CA TYR A 229 27.96 6.32 -18.89
C TYR A 229 27.96 6.80 -20.33
N ILE A 230 26.85 7.41 -20.75
CA ILE A 230 26.71 8.05 -22.06
C ILE A 230 26.62 9.56 -21.83
N TYR A 231 27.40 10.33 -22.56
CA TYR A 231 27.29 11.79 -22.52
C TYR A 231 27.68 12.38 -23.86
N ALA A 232 27.14 13.56 -24.15
CA ALA A 232 27.40 14.27 -25.39
C ALA A 232 27.97 15.66 -25.10
N ILE A 233 28.90 16.08 -25.95
CA ILE A 233 29.45 17.43 -25.94
C ILE A 233 29.07 18.07 -27.26
N ALA A 234 28.34 19.17 -27.20
CA ALA A 234 28.10 20.03 -28.35
C ALA A 234 28.92 21.31 -28.18
N ASP A 235 29.50 21.80 -29.27
CA ASP A 235 30.19 23.09 -29.28
C ASP A 235 29.77 23.96 -30.45
N LYS A 236 29.75 25.28 -30.20
CA LYS A 236 29.48 26.31 -31.20
C LYS A 236 30.25 27.58 -30.85
N ASN A 237 31.07 28.08 -31.77
CA ASN A 237 31.86 29.31 -31.61
C ASN A 237 32.73 29.37 -30.33
N GLY A 238 33.22 28.22 -29.85
CA GLY A 238 34.02 28.11 -28.62
C GLY A 238 33.21 28.20 -27.32
N VAL A 239 31.88 28.24 -27.39
CA VAL A 239 30.97 27.93 -26.29
C VAL A 239 30.72 26.42 -26.32
N TYR A 240 30.84 25.78 -25.16
CA TYR A 240 30.60 24.36 -24.99
C TYR A 240 29.36 24.19 -24.12
N ASP A 241 28.48 23.29 -24.52
CA ASP A 241 27.53 22.70 -23.59
C ASP A 241 27.82 21.21 -23.43
N THR A 242 27.74 20.75 -22.19
CA THR A 242 27.95 19.35 -21.80
C THR A 242 26.65 18.84 -21.25
N THR A 243 26.05 17.90 -21.97
CA THR A 243 24.85 17.19 -21.52
C THR A 243 25.21 15.73 -21.27
N ALA A 244 24.75 15.18 -20.15
CA ALA A 244 25.02 13.80 -19.78
C ALA A 244 23.70 13.10 -19.49
N SER A 245 23.50 11.94 -20.10
CA SER A 245 22.46 10.97 -19.73
C SER A 245 23.17 9.66 -19.43
N ALA A 246 23.40 9.36 -18.15
CA ALA A 246 24.01 8.09 -17.79
C ALA A 246 23.03 6.95 -18.11
N CYS A 247 23.37 6.10 -19.09
CA CYS A 247 22.58 4.94 -19.47
C CYS A 247 23.39 3.70 -19.18
N ILE A 248 22.90 2.90 -18.24
CA ILE A 248 23.55 1.69 -17.79
C ILE A 248 22.73 0.51 -18.28
N ALA A 249 23.36 -0.34 -19.08
CA ALA A 249 22.96 -1.72 -19.09
C ALA A 249 24.11 -2.63 -19.48
N ILE A 250 24.22 -3.76 -18.79
CA ILE A 250 24.07 -5.06 -19.47
C ILE A 250 23.49 -6.10 -18.50
N HIS A 251 22.59 -6.88 -19.10
CA HIS A 251 21.79 -8.00 -18.64
C HIS A 251 22.59 -9.32 -18.65
N THR A 252 23.46 -9.58 -17.66
CA THR A 252 23.95 -10.95 -17.44
C THR A 252 23.03 -11.66 -16.47
N THR A 253 22.48 -12.81 -16.85
CA THR A 253 21.79 -13.66 -15.87
C THR A 253 22.81 -14.21 -14.89
N ASN A 254 22.72 -13.80 -13.62
CA ASN A 254 23.57 -14.31 -12.56
C ASN A 254 23.00 -15.65 -12.06
N GLU A 255 23.36 -16.78 -12.66
CA GLU A 255 22.81 -18.09 -12.29
C GLU A 255 23.45 -18.64 -11.01
N GLY A 256 22.65 -19.27 -10.14
CA GLY A 256 23.16 -19.97 -8.96
C GLY A 256 22.08 -20.65 -8.13
N LEU A 257 22.30 -21.92 -7.77
CA LEU A 257 21.37 -22.70 -6.93
C LEU A 257 21.21 -22.07 -5.54
N ARG A 258 19.96 -21.85 -5.10
CA ARG A 258 19.70 -21.37 -3.75
C ARG A 258 20.10 -22.44 -2.73
N PRO A 259 20.92 -22.10 -1.72
CA PRO A 259 21.21 -22.99 -0.60
C PRO A 259 19.93 -23.52 0.06
N SER A 260 19.91 -24.81 0.40
CA SER A 260 18.71 -25.49 0.90
C SER A 260 18.22 -24.98 2.27
N ASN A 261 19.07 -24.31 3.03
CA ASN A 261 18.75 -23.69 4.30
C ASN A 261 18.14 -22.28 4.16
N ILE A 262 18.21 -21.66 2.98
CA ILE A 262 17.60 -20.34 2.72
C ILE A 262 16.15 -20.54 2.25
N LYS A 263 15.23 -19.83 2.90
CA LYS A 263 13.81 -19.78 2.58
C LYS A 263 13.47 -18.43 1.98
N ASP A 264 12.29 -18.32 1.37
CA ASP A 264 11.75 -17.03 0.92
C ASP A 264 11.70 -16.03 2.07
N GLY A 265 12.06 -14.78 1.78
CA GLY A 265 12.23 -13.69 2.75
C GLY A 265 13.68 -13.43 3.14
N ILE A 266 13.86 -12.97 4.37
CA ILE A 266 15.15 -12.61 4.96
C ILE A 266 15.54 -13.63 6.02
N MET A 267 16.78 -14.10 5.97
CA MET A 267 17.36 -15.01 6.96
C MET A 267 18.66 -14.40 7.50
N ILE A 268 18.68 -14.05 8.79
CA ILE A 268 19.86 -13.48 9.45
C ILE A 268 20.64 -14.61 10.13
N ASN A 269 21.95 -14.67 9.93
CA ASN A 269 22.87 -15.58 10.61
C ASN A 269 24.14 -14.83 11.01
N ASP A 270 24.37 -14.62 12.31
CA ASP A 270 25.50 -13.84 12.83
C ASP A 270 25.60 -12.46 12.15
N SER A 271 26.71 -12.17 11.47
CA SER A 271 26.93 -10.93 10.71
C SER A 271 26.54 -11.04 9.23
N SER A 272 25.75 -12.04 8.83
CA SER A 272 25.31 -12.22 7.44
C SER A 272 23.79 -12.21 7.33
N ALA A 273 23.28 -11.74 6.19
CA ALA A 273 21.86 -11.80 5.86
C ALA A 273 21.67 -12.35 4.45
N SER A 274 20.84 -13.40 4.34
CA SER A 274 20.39 -13.93 3.07
C SER A 274 19.02 -13.38 2.71
N PHE A 275 18.90 -12.86 1.50
CA PHE A 275 17.67 -12.35 0.91
C PHE A 275 17.23 -13.31 -0.19
N SER A 276 15.95 -13.66 -0.23
CA SER A 276 15.41 -14.64 -1.18
C SER A 276 14.00 -14.26 -1.63
N LEU A 277 13.87 -13.92 -2.92
CA LEU A 277 12.61 -13.56 -3.55
C LEU A 277 12.13 -14.67 -4.49
N PHE A 278 10.97 -15.27 -4.20
CA PHE A 278 10.28 -16.10 -5.19
C PHE A 278 9.60 -15.21 -6.23
N ALA A 279 10.04 -15.29 -7.48
CA ALA A 279 9.56 -14.46 -8.56
C ALA A 279 9.60 -15.21 -9.91
N PRO A 280 8.68 -16.18 -10.13
CA PRO A 280 8.55 -16.87 -11.42
C PRO A 280 8.37 -15.90 -12.59
N TYR A 281 8.77 -16.32 -13.79
CA TYR A 281 8.69 -15.51 -15.01
C TYR A 281 9.50 -14.20 -15.05
N LYS A 282 10.22 -13.83 -13.98
CA LYS A 282 11.10 -12.66 -13.95
C LYS A 282 12.49 -12.99 -14.49
N ASN A 283 13.18 -11.99 -15.02
CA ASN A 283 14.47 -12.13 -15.68
C ASN A 283 15.63 -11.94 -14.72
N PHE A 284 15.65 -10.83 -14.00
CA PHE A 284 16.72 -10.47 -13.05
C PHE A 284 16.19 -9.62 -11.90
N VAL A 285 16.93 -9.63 -10.79
CA VAL A 285 16.62 -8.83 -9.60
C VAL A 285 17.90 -8.22 -9.04
N TYR A 286 17.84 -6.94 -8.71
CA TYR A 286 18.86 -6.26 -7.91
C TYR A 286 18.34 -6.04 -6.50
N LEU A 287 19.21 -6.27 -5.51
CA LEU A 287 18.96 -5.85 -4.14
C LEU A 287 19.43 -4.40 -3.98
N LEU A 288 18.51 -3.52 -3.59
CA LEU A 288 18.78 -2.11 -3.34
C LEU A 288 18.63 -1.83 -1.85
N GLY A 289 19.45 -0.96 -1.28
CA GLY A 289 19.30 -0.57 0.10
C GLY A 289 20.36 0.42 0.57
N ASP A 290 20.41 0.61 1.88
CA ASP A 290 21.35 1.56 2.50
C ASP A 290 22.82 1.22 2.21
N PHE A 291 23.15 -0.07 2.06
CA PHE A 291 24.51 -0.58 1.80
C PHE A 291 25.07 -0.22 0.42
N ASN A 292 24.23 0.11 -0.56
CA ASN A 292 24.65 0.55 -1.90
C ASN A 292 24.03 1.88 -2.31
N ASP A 293 23.58 2.68 -1.34
CA ASP A 293 22.94 3.98 -1.56
C ASP A 293 21.77 3.92 -2.56
N TRP A 294 21.06 2.78 -2.57
CA TRP A 294 19.90 2.53 -3.43
C TRP A 294 20.20 2.56 -4.93
N LYS A 295 21.48 2.47 -5.31
CA LYS A 295 21.97 2.46 -6.69
C LYS A 295 22.11 1.03 -7.20
N ILE A 296 21.94 0.87 -8.50
CA ILE A 296 22.22 -0.39 -9.16
C ILE A 296 23.73 -0.65 -9.10
N ASP A 297 24.09 -1.82 -8.60
CA ASP A 297 25.47 -2.27 -8.53
C ASP A 297 25.49 -3.78 -8.84
N PRO A 298 26.26 -4.24 -9.84
CA PRO A 298 26.41 -5.66 -10.17
C PRO A 298 26.76 -6.57 -9.00
N ALA A 299 27.44 -6.04 -7.97
CA ALA A 299 27.74 -6.81 -6.74
C ALA A 299 26.47 -7.24 -5.99
N TYR A 300 25.35 -6.54 -6.20
CA TYR A 300 24.06 -6.79 -5.55
C TYR A 300 23.02 -7.37 -6.52
N GLN A 301 23.44 -7.81 -7.70
CA GLN A 301 22.57 -8.59 -8.58
C GLN A 301 22.33 -9.97 -7.96
N MET A 302 21.07 -10.30 -7.71
CA MET A 302 20.70 -11.57 -7.08
C MET A 302 20.94 -12.75 -8.03
N LYS A 303 21.34 -13.88 -7.44
CA LYS A 303 21.49 -15.15 -8.16
C LYS A 303 20.12 -15.73 -8.49
N LYS A 304 19.91 -16.13 -9.74
CA LYS A 304 18.72 -16.80 -10.23
C LYS A 304 18.87 -18.31 -10.06
N ASP A 305 17.92 -18.92 -9.37
CA ASP A 305 17.76 -20.37 -9.24
C ASP A 305 16.49 -20.77 -10.00
N VAL A 306 16.67 -21.31 -11.22
CA VAL A 306 15.57 -21.78 -12.06
C VAL A 306 15.47 -23.29 -11.97
N ARG A 307 14.39 -23.79 -11.36
CA ARG A 307 14.00 -25.21 -11.52
C ARG A 307 13.14 -25.39 -12.77
N ASN A 308 12.22 -24.45 -12.98
CA ASN A 308 11.38 -24.25 -14.15
C ASN A 308 10.82 -22.79 -14.10
N THR A 309 10.11 -22.35 -15.15
CA THR A 309 9.67 -20.95 -15.28
C THR A 309 8.68 -20.51 -14.20
N ASP A 310 7.87 -21.44 -13.71
CA ASP A 310 6.91 -21.28 -12.60
C ASP A 310 7.54 -21.56 -11.21
N SER A 311 8.83 -21.90 -11.15
CA SER A 311 9.59 -22.04 -9.90
C SER A 311 10.98 -21.42 -10.04
N THR A 312 10.98 -20.09 -10.11
CA THR A 312 12.21 -19.26 -10.12
C THR A 312 12.34 -18.49 -8.81
N VAL A 313 13.52 -18.57 -8.22
CA VAL A 313 13.88 -17.81 -7.01
C VAL A 313 15.12 -16.98 -7.30
N PHE A 314 15.15 -15.75 -6.80
CA PHE A 314 16.31 -14.88 -6.79
C PHE A 314 16.86 -14.79 -5.37
N TRP A 315 18.17 -14.96 -5.17
CA TRP A 315 18.76 -14.93 -3.83
C TRP A 315 20.15 -14.28 -3.80
N ILE A 316 20.50 -13.68 -2.67
CA ILE A 316 21.85 -13.18 -2.40
C ILE A 316 22.13 -13.27 -0.89
N THR A 317 23.39 -13.48 -0.52
CA THR A 317 23.84 -13.34 0.86
C THR A 317 24.77 -12.14 0.93
N LEU A 318 24.46 -11.22 1.83
CA LEU A 318 25.37 -10.14 2.22
C LEU A 318 26.10 -10.59 3.48
N ASP A 319 27.42 -10.61 3.40
CA ASP A 319 28.30 -10.80 4.55
C ASP A 319 28.62 -9.44 5.19
N ASP A 320 29.11 -9.44 6.43
CA ASP A 320 29.54 -8.24 7.16
C ASP A 320 28.45 -7.16 7.29
N MET A 321 27.21 -7.58 7.53
CA MET A 321 26.08 -6.72 7.82
C MET A 321 26.39 -5.78 9.01
N PRO A 322 26.03 -4.50 8.92
CA PRO A 322 26.26 -3.56 10.01
C PRO A 322 25.36 -3.87 11.21
N ASP A 323 25.78 -3.44 12.41
CA ASP A 323 25.01 -3.59 13.65
C ASP A 323 23.73 -2.72 13.70
N SER A 324 23.44 -1.95 12.66
CA SER A 324 22.27 -1.05 12.58
C SER A 324 21.26 -1.55 11.54
N SER A 325 19.98 -1.30 11.79
CA SER A 325 18.91 -1.64 10.84
C SER A 325 19.06 -0.91 9.50
N MET A 326 18.78 -1.63 8.41
CA MET A 326 18.91 -1.14 7.04
C MET A 326 17.61 -1.29 6.27
N GLY A 327 17.30 -0.29 5.45
CA GLY A 327 16.20 -0.32 4.51
C GLY A 327 16.66 -1.00 3.23
N PHE A 328 15.78 -1.79 2.62
CA PHE A 328 16.04 -2.44 1.35
C PHE A 328 14.78 -2.68 0.51
N GLN A 329 14.98 -2.92 -0.77
CA GLN A 329 13.97 -3.31 -1.75
C GLN A 329 14.56 -4.27 -2.78
N TYR A 330 13.69 -4.96 -3.49
CA TYR A 330 14.03 -5.62 -4.74
C TYR A 330 13.66 -4.71 -5.92
N PHE A 331 14.57 -4.60 -6.87
CA PHE A 331 14.33 -4.01 -8.17
C PHE A 331 14.34 -5.08 -9.25
N VAL A 332 13.15 -5.39 -9.74
CA VAL A 332 12.84 -6.55 -10.57
C VAL A 332 12.67 -6.09 -12.01
N ASP A 333 13.38 -6.75 -12.92
CA ASP A 333 13.32 -6.53 -14.37
C ASP A 333 13.56 -5.07 -14.83
N GLY A 334 14.20 -4.26 -13.99
CA GLY A 334 14.50 -2.86 -14.30
C GLY A 334 13.29 -1.91 -14.23
N GLU A 335 12.14 -2.39 -13.75
CA GLU A 335 10.88 -1.65 -13.78
C GLU A 335 10.17 -1.64 -12.43
N ILE A 336 10.24 -2.75 -11.67
CA ILE A 336 9.39 -2.95 -10.50
C ILE A 336 10.23 -2.83 -9.22
N ARG A 337 9.94 -1.81 -8.41
CA ARG A 337 10.42 -1.70 -7.02
C ARG A 337 9.38 -2.25 -6.07
N ILE A 338 9.80 -3.18 -5.21
CA ILE A 338 8.97 -3.79 -4.16
C ILE A 338 9.77 -4.01 -2.87
N ALA A 339 9.11 -3.91 -1.73
CA ALA A 339 9.62 -4.46 -0.47
C ALA A 339 9.53 -6.00 -0.47
N ASP A 340 10.20 -6.64 0.49
CA ASP A 340 10.06 -8.07 0.71
C ASP A 340 8.78 -8.39 1.50
N ALA A 341 7.97 -9.32 0.99
CA ALA A 341 6.68 -9.70 1.57
C ALA A 341 6.78 -10.36 2.97
N TYR A 342 7.97 -10.83 3.35
CA TYR A 342 8.30 -11.45 4.63
C TYR A 342 9.06 -10.50 5.57
N SER A 343 9.21 -9.22 5.20
CA SER A 343 9.77 -8.22 6.12
C SER A 343 8.87 -8.07 7.33
N GLU A 344 9.48 -7.95 8.50
CA GLU A 344 8.79 -7.78 9.77
C GLU A 344 8.52 -6.31 10.11
N LEU A 345 9.11 -5.40 9.33
CA LEU A 345 8.96 -3.96 9.44
C LEU A 345 9.03 -3.36 8.04
N ILE A 346 8.05 -2.51 7.72
CA ILE A 346 7.93 -1.82 6.44
C ILE A 346 8.00 -0.33 6.68
N LEU A 347 8.73 0.43 5.86
CA LEU A 347 8.67 1.89 5.86
C LEU A 347 7.69 2.33 4.77
N ASP A 348 6.67 3.08 5.17
CA ASP A 348 5.63 3.63 4.30
C ASP A 348 5.98 5.09 3.95
N PRO A 349 6.19 5.44 2.66
CA PRO A 349 6.51 6.81 2.23
C PRO A 349 5.42 7.83 2.52
N TRP A 350 4.17 7.40 2.62
CA TRP A 350 2.99 8.25 2.68
C TRP A 350 2.54 8.50 4.11
N ASN A 351 2.56 7.47 4.97
CA ASN A 351 1.86 7.49 6.25
C ASN A 351 2.76 7.50 7.49
N ASP A 352 4.01 7.04 7.40
CA ASP A 352 4.93 6.96 8.55
C ASP A 352 5.16 8.31 9.23
N ARG A 353 5.09 9.42 8.48
CA ARG A 353 5.23 10.79 9.00
C ARG A 353 4.17 11.19 10.03
N TYR A 354 3.06 10.46 10.12
CA TYR A 354 1.99 10.71 11.09
C TYR A 354 2.12 9.85 12.36
N ILE A 355 3.14 8.98 12.43
CA ILE A 355 3.42 8.16 13.61
C ILE A 355 4.23 8.99 14.60
N SER A 356 3.76 9.05 15.84
CA SER A 356 4.42 9.78 16.92
C SER A 356 5.62 9.01 17.48
N ASP A 357 6.71 9.71 17.79
CA ASP A 357 7.87 9.16 18.50
C ASP A 357 7.52 8.57 19.89
N VAL A 358 6.38 8.97 20.46
CA VAL A 358 5.87 8.39 21.72
C VAL A 358 5.39 6.94 21.50
N VAL A 359 4.84 6.65 20.32
CA VAL A 359 4.29 5.32 19.98
C VAL A 359 5.37 4.43 19.40
N TYR A 360 6.18 4.96 18.48
CA TYR A 360 7.29 4.25 17.86
C TYR A 360 8.59 5.06 17.98
N PRO A 361 9.34 4.94 19.08
CA PRO A 361 10.56 5.71 19.28
C PRO A 361 11.68 5.26 18.35
N ASN A 362 12.41 6.22 17.78
CA ASN A 362 13.57 5.98 16.91
C ASN A 362 13.23 5.11 15.68
N MET A 363 12.03 5.26 15.14
CA MET A 363 11.65 4.59 13.88
C MET A 363 12.64 4.97 12.78
N LYS A 364 13.10 3.97 12.01
CA LYS A 364 13.97 4.24 10.86
C LYS A 364 13.20 5.09 9.85
N HIS A 365 13.80 6.18 9.40
CA HIS A 365 13.17 7.05 8.40
C HIS A 365 13.15 6.41 7.02
N TYR A 366 12.05 6.63 6.30
CA TYR A 366 11.93 6.31 4.88
C TYR A 366 13.04 7.01 4.07
N PRO A 367 13.70 6.33 3.10
CA PRO A 367 14.77 6.89 2.28
C PRO A 367 14.23 7.83 1.18
N ALA A 368 13.62 8.95 1.60
CA ALA A 368 13.00 9.92 0.70
C ALA A 368 13.96 10.41 -0.40
N GLY A 369 13.47 10.49 -1.63
CA GLY A 369 14.26 10.89 -2.81
C GLY A 369 15.15 9.78 -3.38
N LYS A 370 15.15 8.57 -2.80
CA LYS A 370 15.88 7.40 -3.33
C LYS A 370 14.96 6.30 -3.85
N THR A 371 13.70 6.29 -3.41
CA THR A 371 12.61 5.43 -3.88
C THR A 371 11.26 6.06 -3.53
N ASP A 372 10.18 5.46 -4.03
CA ASP A 372 8.78 5.89 -3.99
C ASP A 372 7.79 4.78 -3.60
N PHE A 373 8.26 3.56 -3.34
CA PHE A 373 7.46 2.41 -2.88
C PHE A 373 7.80 2.01 -1.45
N PRO A 374 6.98 1.19 -0.77
CA PRO A 374 7.28 0.68 0.56
C PRO A 374 8.64 -0.01 0.61
N VAL A 375 9.32 0.10 1.75
CA VAL A 375 10.70 -0.38 1.96
C VAL A 375 10.72 -1.43 3.07
N GLY A 376 11.32 -2.60 2.82
CA GLY A 376 11.56 -3.58 3.88
C GLY A 376 12.69 -3.13 4.80
N VAL A 377 12.62 -3.46 6.08
CA VAL A 377 13.74 -3.23 7.03
C VAL A 377 14.29 -4.57 7.50
N VAL A 378 15.61 -4.69 7.45
CA VAL A 378 16.35 -5.77 8.09
C VAL A 378 17.10 -5.20 9.29
N ASP A 379 16.91 -5.80 10.47
CA ASP A 379 17.69 -5.50 11.66
C ASP A 379 18.54 -6.74 12.01
N PRO A 380 19.87 -6.70 11.77
CA PRO A 380 20.76 -7.83 12.07
C PRO A 380 20.89 -8.13 13.57
N THR A 381 20.59 -7.15 14.44
CA THR A 381 20.72 -7.30 15.90
C THR A 381 19.43 -6.91 16.62
N PRO A 382 18.29 -7.57 16.30
CA PRO A 382 17.01 -7.17 16.84
C PRO A 382 17.00 -7.35 18.38
N PRO A 383 16.31 -6.46 19.12
CA PRO A 383 16.23 -6.58 20.58
C PRO A 383 15.71 -7.95 21.03
N VAL A 384 16.45 -8.59 21.94
CA VAL A 384 16.00 -9.84 22.58
C VAL A 384 14.92 -9.52 23.62
N PHE A 385 13.78 -10.19 23.51
CA PHE A 385 12.69 -10.10 24.48
C PHE A 385 12.69 -11.36 25.37
N ASN A 386 12.67 -11.17 26.68
CA ASN A 386 12.66 -12.27 27.66
C ASN A 386 11.23 -12.53 28.13
N TRP A 387 10.61 -13.59 27.58
CA TRP A 387 9.28 -14.04 27.99
C TRP A 387 9.27 -14.59 29.42
N THR A 388 8.17 -14.37 30.14
CA THR A 388 7.93 -14.83 31.52
C THR A 388 6.65 -15.68 31.63
N ASP A 389 6.08 -16.07 30.50
CA ASP A 389 4.82 -16.79 30.34
C ASP A 389 4.96 -18.33 30.37
N SER A 390 6.06 -18.88 30.92
CA SER A 390 6.31 -20.33 30.90
C SER A 390 5.27 -21.16 31.66
N GLU A 391 4.56 -20.56 32.61
CA GLU A 391 3.50 -21.20 33.41
C GLU A 391 2.08 -20.86 32.91
N TYR A 392 1.96 -20.16 31.78
CA TYR A 392 0.67 -19.79 31.22
C TYR A 392 -0.07 -21.02 30.70
N GLU A 393 -1.32 -21.19 31.16
CA GLU A 393 -2.25 -22.18 30.64
C GLU A 393 -3.36 -21.46 29.86
N LYS A 394 -3.43 -21.78 28.57
CA LYS A 394 -4.43 -21.24 27.66
C LYS A 394 -5.86 -21.62 28.13
N PRO A 395 -6.82 -20.69 28.17
CA PRO A 395 -8.20 -20.97 28.57
C PRO A 395 -8.85 -22.09 27.74
N HIS A 396 -9.80 -22.82 28.31
CA HIS A 396 -10.56 -23.79 27.52
C HIS A 396 -11.52 -23.07 26.55
N LYS A 397 -11.73 -23.60 25.34
CA LYS A 397 -12.58 -23.00 24.29
C LYS A 397 -14.00 -22.66 24.78
N ASP A 398 -14.56 -23.52 25.63
CA ASP A 398 -15.92 -23.35 26.18
C ASP A 398 -16.04 -22.16 27.17
N ASP A 399 -14.91 -21.71 27.73
CA ASP A 399 -14.84 -20.71 28.79
C ASP A 399 -14.33 -19.34 28.28
N LEU A 400 -14.22 -19.18 26.95
CA LEU A 400 -13.77 -17.94 26.35
C LEU A 400 -14.79 -16.81 26.50
N VAL A 401 -14.35 -15.73 27.11
CA VAL A 401 -14.98 -14.41 27.10
C VAL A 401 -14.02 -13.49 26.38
N ILE A 402 -14.28 -13.31 25.08
CA ILE A 402 -13.43 -12.59 24.15
C ILE A 402 -13.81 -11.11 24.19
N TYR A 403 -12.84 -10.24 24.40
CA TYR A 403 -12.99 -8.80 24.24
C TYR A 403 -12.36 -8.36 22.91
N GLU A 404 -13.18 -8.00 21.94
CA GLU A 404 -12.77 -7.54 20.62
C GLU A 404 -12.37 -6.05 20.67
N VAL A 405 -11.15 -5.72 20.25
CA VAL A 405 -10.56 -4.38 20.37
C VAL A 405 -10.02 -3.88 19.03
N LEU A 406 -10.41 -2.65 18.67
CA LEU A 406 -9.68 -1.82 17.71
C LEU A 406 -8.76 -0.87 18.46
N ILE A 407 -7.45 -1.09 18.37
CA ILE A 407 -6.43 -0.31 19.11
C ILE A 407 -6.55 1.20 18.83
N ARG A 408 -6.83 1.57 17.58
CA ARG A 408 -7.11 2.95 17.17
C ARG A 408 -8.26 3.58 17.96
N ASP A 409 -9.37 2.87 18.19
CA ASP A 409 -10.54 3.47 18.85
C ASP A 409 -10.55 3.20 20.38
N TRP A 410 -9.49 2.60 20.93
CA TRP A 410 -9.36 2.27 22.36
C TRP A 410 -8.91 3.45 23.24
N ASP A 411 -7.88 4.17 22.79
CA ASP A 411 -7.27 5.29 23.52
C ASP A 411 -6.61 6.25 22.51
N TYR A 412 -6.50 7.53 22.86
CA TYR A 412 -6.00 8.59 21.97
C TYR A 412 -4.53 8.41 21.55
N ALA A 413 -3.76 7.60 22.29
CA ALA A 413 -2.40 7.28 21.88
C ALA A 413 -2.31 6.10 20.90
N HIS A 414 -3.43 5.44 20.56
CA HIS A 414 -3.52 4.40 19.53
C HIS A 414 -2.41 3.35 19.62
N SER A 415 -2.12 2.79 20.81
CA SER A 415 -0.92 1.96 20.98
C SER A 415 -1.09 0.76 21.90
N TYR A 416 -0.25 -0.26 21.74
CA TYR A 416 -0.20 -1.42 22.64
C TYR A 416 0.03 -1.02 24.10
N GLN A 417 0.75 0.08 24.35
CA GLN A 417 0.97 0.59 25.71
C GLN A 417 -0.35 0.95 26.42
N THR A 418 -1.37 1.43 25.71
CA THR A 418 -2.64 1.79 26.33
C THR A 418 -3.49 0.57 26.67
N LEU A 419 -3.32 -0.54 25.94
CA LEU A 419 -3.88 -1.84 26.32
C LEU A 419 -3.19 -2.41 27.56
N ILE A 420 -1.85 -2.38 27.60
CA ILE A 420 -1.05 -2.78 28.76
C ILE A 420 -1.50 -2.05 30.03
N ASN A 421 -1.68 -0.73 29.93
CA ASN A 421 -2.13 0.12 31.04
C ASN A 421 -3.55 -0.22 31.55
N LYS A 422 -4.31 -1.03 30.80
CA LYS A 422 -5.69 -1.43 31.10
C LYS A 422 -5.83 -2.91 31.43
N ILE A 423 -4.74 -3.64 31.67
CA ILE A 423 -4.83 -5.07 32.00
C ILE A 423 -5.77 -5.36 33.18
N ASP A 424 -5.73 -4.54 34.23
CA ASP A 424 -6.61 -4.69 35.41
C ASP A 424 -8.10 -4.51 35.07
N TYR A 425 -8.43 -3.73 34.03
CA TYR A 425 -9.79 -3.57 33.56
C TYR A 425 -10.31 -4.89 32.98
N PHE A 426 -9.55 -5.51 32.06
CA PHE A 426 -9.91 -6.79 31.45
C PHE A 426 -10.08 -7.89 32.50
N LYS A 427 -9.16 -7.96 33.47
CA LYS A 427 -9.26 -8.92 34.59
C LYS A 427 -10.50 -8.71 35.45
N THR A 428 -10.80 -7.47 35.80
CA THR A 428 -11.97 -7.14 36.63
C THR A 428 -13.27 -7.49 35.91
N LEU A 429 -13.32 -7.31 34.59
CA LEU A 429 -14.46 -7.66 33.76
C LEU A 429 -14.60 -9.19 33.53
N GLY A 430 -13.56 -9.98 33.84
CA GLY A 430 -13.56 -11.43 33.67
C GLY A 430 -13.25 -11.88 32.25
N ILE A 431 -12.55 -11.06 31.47
CA ILE A 431 -12.11 -11.38 30.12
C ILE A 431 -11.04 -12.47 30.18
N THR A 432 -11.18 -13.49 29.34
CA THR A 432 -10.22 -14.61 29.23
C THR A 432 -9.48 -14.60 27.89
N ALA A 433 -9.92 -13.81 26.91
CA ALA A 433 -9.18 -13.56 25.69
C ALA A 433 -9.40 -12.15 25.16
N ILE A 434 -8.37 -11.57 24.55
CA ILE A 434 -8.45 -10.32 23.80
C ILE A 434 -8.27 -10.66 22.33
N GLU A 435 -9.27 -10.33 21.51
CA GLU A 435 -9.18 -10.40 20.06
C GLU A 435 -8.82 -9.02 19.53
N LEU A 436 -7.63 -8.90 18.95
CA LEU A 436 -7.21 -7.68 18.28
C LEU A 436 -7.72 -7.71 16.85
N MET A 437 -8.46 -6.66 16.46
CA MET A 437 -8.69 -6.35 15.04
C MET A 437 -7.34 -6.24 14.30
N PRO A 438 -7.29 -6.39 12.96
CA PRO A 438 -6.06 -6.65 12.25
C PRO A 438 -4.91 -5.69 12.60
N VAL A 439 -3.79 -6.27 13.00
CA VAL A 439 -2.55 -5.57 13.42
C VAL A 439 -1.39 -5.76 12.44
N CYS A 440 -1.58 -6.55 11.39
CA CYS A 440 -0.61 -6.64 10.30
C CYS A 440 -0.58 -5.32 9.53
N GLU A 441 0.57 -4.93 8.99
CA GLU A 441 0.71 -3.69 8.20
C GLU A 441 -0.35 -3.62 7.08
N PHE A 442 -1.04 -2.49 7.00
CA PHE A 442 -2.13 -2.22 6.07
C PHE A 442 -1.93 -0.86 5.36
N GLU A 443 -2.72 -0.56 4.32
CA GLU A 443 -2.59 0.75 3.65
C GLU A 443 -3.17 1.89 4.50
N GLY A 444 -2.34 2.87 4.86
CA GLY A 444 -2.77 3.98 5.72
C GLY A 444 -2.65 3.66 7.21
N ASN A 445 -2.79 4.67 8.06
CA ASN A 445 -2.73 4.48 9.52
C ASN A 445 -4.13 4.40 10.17
N GLU A 446 -5.15 4.93 9.50
CA GLU A 446 -6.45 5.23 10.08
C GLU A 446 -7.55 4.41 9.41
N SER A 447 -7.44 3.08 9.50
CA SER A 447 -8.44 2.13 9.02
C SER A 447 -8.79 1.12 10.13
N TRP A 448 -9.61 0.12 9.81
CA TRP A 448 -9.85 -1.04 10.69
C TRP A 448 -8.83 -2.17 10.51
N GLY A 449 -7.85 -1.99 9.62
CA GLY A 449 -6.82 -2.98 9.30
C GLY A 449 -7.19 -4.00 8.21
N TYR A 450 -8.44 -4.01 7.73
CA TYR A 450 -8.93 -4.92 6.67
C TYR A 450 -8.47 -4.58 5.24
N ASN A 451 -7.33 -3.91 5.11
CA ASN A 451 -6.70 -3.61 3.83
C ASN A 451 -5.22 -3.99 3.90
N PRO A 452 -4.91 -5.29 4.11
CA PRO A 452 -3.57 -5.76 4.43
C PRO A 452 -2.61 -5.53 3.26
N SER A 453 -1.40 -5.10 3.59
CA SER A 453 -0.31 -4.92 2.64
C SER A 453 0.83 -5.91 2.92
N PHE A 454 1.21 -6.16 4.19
CA PHE A 454 2.28 -7.10 4.57
C PHE A 454 1.91 -7.97 5.79
N TYR A 455 1.82 -9.28 5.58
CA TYR A 455 1.34 -10.22 6.60
C TYR A 455 2.32 -10.56 7.73
N PHE A 456 3.62 -10.30 7.54
CA PHE A 456 4.67 -10.55 8.55
C PHE A 456 5.04 -9.30 9.35
N ALA A 457 4.58 -8.13 8.91
CA ALA A 457 4.89 -6.86 9.56
C ALA A 457 3.77 -6.48 10.52
N LEU A 458 4.14 -6.07 11.73
CA LEU A 458 3.22 -5.36 12.63
C LEU A 458 3.04 -3.94 12.11
N ASP A 459 1.81 -3.45 12.15
CA ASP A 459 1.53 -2.07 11.83
C ASP A 459 2.18 -1.15 12.87
N LYS A 460 3.07 -0.29 12.37
CA LYS A 460 3.89 0.61 13.19
C LYS A 460 3.03 1.66 13.90
N TYR A 461 1.83 1.93 13.39
CA TYR A 461 0.91 2.89 13.99
C TYR A 461 0.53 2.53 15.42
N TYR A 462 0.58 1.24 15.78
CA TYR A 462 0.26 0.75 17.13
C TYR A 462 1.47 0.59 18.06
N GLY A 463 2.69 0.69 17.52
CA GLY A 463 3.94 0.68 18.27
C GLY A 463 4.94 -0.38 17.79
N THR A 464 5.95 -0.65 18.62
CA THR A 464 7.06 -1.54 18.26
C THR A 464 6.74 -3.02 18.48
N ALA A 465 7.45 -3.90 17.77
CA ALA A 465 7.38 -5.35 17.99
C ALA A 465 7.69 -5.75 19.44
N THR A 466 8.62 -5.07 20.11
CA THR A 466 8.92 -5.29 21.54
C THR A 466 7.70 -4.95 22.41
N LYS A 467 6.99 -3.86 22.10
CA LYS A 467 5.81 -3.46 22.88
C LYS A 467 4.64 -4.41 22.66
N PHE A 468 4.48 -4.97 21.46
CA PHE A 468 3.50 -6.02 21.21
C PHE A 468 3.82 -7.30 22.01
N LYS A 469 5.09 -7.73 22.05
CA LYS A 469 5.51 -8.86 22.91
C LYS A 469 5.25 -8.62 24.39
N GLU A 470 5.51 -7.41 24.88
CA GLU A 470 5.19 -7.01 26.25
C GLU A 470 3.70 -7.12 26.55
N PHE A 471 2.84 -6.70 25.61
CA PHE A 471 1.39 -6.83 25.72
C PHE A 471 0.96 -8.31 25.81
N VAL A 472 1.42 -9.16 24.87
CA VAL A 472 1.08 -10.58 24.87
C VAL A 472 1.55 -11.27 26.16
N ASN A 473 2.80 -11.03 26.55
CA ASN A 473 3.38 -11.60 27.77
C ASN A 473 2.58 -11.20 29.02
N LEU A 474 2.19 -9.93 29.13
CA LEU A 474 1.37 -9.45 30.24
C LEU A 474 -0.04 -10.07 30.24
N CYS A 475 -0.64 -10.29 29.08
CA CYS A 475 -1.91 -11.01 28.98
C CYS A 475 -1.75 -12.45 29.52
N HIS A 476 -0.69 -13.15 29.12
CA HIS A 476 -0.40 -14.51 29.56
C HIS A 476 -0.15 -14.61 31.08
N GLU A 477 0.60 -13.66 31.66
CA GLU A 477 0.79 -13.57 33.12
C GLU A 477 -0.51 -13.41 33.90
N ASN A 478 -1.59 -12.99 33.23
CA ASN A 478 -2.92 -12.80 33.79
C ASN A 478 -3.94 -13.83 33.30
N GLY A 479 -3.50 -14.90 32.61
CA GLY A 479 -4.37 -15.96 32.11
C GLY A 479 -5.30 -15.52 30.98
N ILE A 480 -4.92 -14.48 30.23
CA ILE A 480 -5.68 -13.93 29.12
C ILE A 480 -4.99 -14.31 27.81
N ALA A 481 -5.71 -14.97 26.91
CA ALA A 481 -5.22 -15.26 25.58
C ALA A 481 -5.23 -14.02 24.66
N VAL A 482 -4.34 -13.96 23.69
CA VAL A 482 -4.33 -12.98 22.60
C VAL A 482 -4.61 -13.67 21.27
N ILE A 483 -5.69 -13.25 20.63
CA ILE A 483 -6.15 -13.74 19.32
C ILE A 483 -5.97 -12.62 18.31
N LEU A 484 -5.41 -12.96 17.14
CA LEU A 484 -5.29 -12.01 16.04
C LEU A 484 -6.39 -12.21 15.00
N ASP A 485 -7.10 -11.14 14.68
CA ASP A 485 -7.87 -11.09 13.45
C ASP A 485 -6.94 -10.99 12.24
N VAL A 486 -7.05 -11.94 11.31
CA VAL A 486 -6.19 -12.06 10.15
C VAL A 486 -7.00 -12.11 8.86
N VAL A 487 -6.52 -11.33 7.89
CA VAL A 487 -7.22 -11.06 6.64
C VAL A 487 -6.54 -11.84 5.52
N TYR A 488 -6.95 -13.09 5.34
CA TYR A 488 -6.40 -13.98 4.31
C TYR A 488 -7.32 -14.17 3.11
N ASN A 489 -8.47 -13.48 3.05
CA ASN A 489 -9.34 -13.54 1.88
C ASN A 489 -8.83 -12.66 0.72
N HIS A 490 -8.10 -11.58 1.00
CA HIS A 490 -7.59 -10.67 -0.02
C HIS A 490 -6.31 -9.93 0.40
N ALA A 491 -5.64 -9.26 -0.56
CA ALA A 491 -4.57 -8.29 -0.28
C ALA A 491 -4.73 -7.01 -1.13
N THR A 492 -4.17 -5.90 -0.64
CA THR A 492 -4.12 -4.63 -1.37
C THR A 492 -3.07 -4.62 -2.49
N GLY A 493 -3.08 -3.56 -3.30
CA GLY A 493 -2.12 -3.40 -4.40
C GLY A 493 -0.68 -3.18 -3.92
N GLN A 494 -0.48 -2.61 -2.72
CA GLN A 494 0.84 -2.46 -2.12
C GLN A 494 1.52 -3.79 -1.77
N ASN A 495 0.77 -4.89 -1.65
CA ASN A 495 1.34 -6.19 -1.36
C ASN A 495 2.34 -6.60 -2.47
N PRO A 496 3.61 -6.93 -2.14
CA PRO A 496 4.62 -7.26 -3.15
C PRO A 496 4.24 -8.41 -4.08
N MET A 497 3.48 -9.39 -3.58
CA MET A 497 3.04 -10.55 -4.37
C MET A 497 1.96 -10.18 -5.39
N VAL A 498 1.17 -9.13 -5.14
CA VAL A 498 0.25 -8.56 -6.13
C VAL A 498 1.06 -7.75 -7.15
N ARG A 499 1.86 -6.80 -6.67
CA ARG A 499 2.62 -5.84 -7.48
C ARG A 499 3.64 -6.50 -8.43
N LEU A 500 4.16 -7.68 -8.10
CA LEU A 500 5.02 -8.42 -9.02
C LEU A 500 4.30 -8.83 -10.31
N TYR A 501 2.97 -9.00 -10.27
CA TYR A 501 2.18 -9.57 -11.36
C TYR A 501 0.82 -8.88 -11.47
N ASN A 502 0.79 -7.56 -11.60
CA ASN A 502 -0.44 -6.78 -11.77
C ASN A 502 -0.47 -5.96 -13.07
N GLU A 503 -1.66 -5.49 -13.42
CA GLU A 503 -1.85 -4.51 -14.48
C GLU A 503 -1.52 -3.09 -13.96
N GLY A 504 -0.56 -2.40 -14.60
CA GLY A 504 -0.14 -1.07 -14.15
C GLY A 504 0.51 -1.08 -12.76
N THR A 505 0.45 0.05 -12.04
CA THR A 505 1.17 0.21 -10.76
C THR A 505 0.52 -0.57 -9.61
N TYR A 506 -0.81 -0.52 -9.50
CA TYR A 506 -1.61 -1.13 -8.42
C TYR A 506 -2.91 -1.78 -8.90
N GLY A 507 -2.97 -2.21 -10.17
CA GLY A 507 -4.17 -2.83 -10.73
C GLY A 507 -4.36 -4.29 -10.36
N ALA A 508 -5.25 -4.96 -11.11
CA ALA A 508 -5.65 -6.34 -10.84
C ALA A 508 -4.51 -7.34 -11.11
N PRO A 509 -4.53 -8.54 -10.47
CA PRO A 509 -3.54 -9.56 -10.69
C PRO A 509 -3.67 -10.13 -12.12
N THR A 510 -2.53 -10.33 -12.77
CA THR A 510 -2.45 -10.98 -14.08
C THR A 510 -2.58 -12.50 -13.97
N SER A 511 -2.77 -13.18 -15.10
CA SER A 511 -2.79 -14.65 -15.18
C SER A 511 -1.48 -15.32 -14.77
N ALA A 512 -0.36 -14.57 -14.72
CA ALA A 512 0.94 -15.07 -14.27
C ALA A 512 1.10 -15.02 -12.74
N ASN A 513 0.16 -14.41 -12.00
CA ASN A 513 0.26 -14.30 -10.56
C ASN A 513 0.11 -15.68 -9.89
N PRO A 514 1.11 -16.17 -9.13
CA PRO A 514 1.06 -17.51 -8.54
C PRO A 514 0.24 -17.56 -7.23
N TRP A 515 -0.12 -16.42 -6.64
CA TRP A 515 -0.82 -16.36 -5.35
C TRP A 515 -2.29 -15.95 -5.44
N PHE A 516 -2.63 -15.10 -6.42
CA PHE A 516 -3.94 -14.46 -6.50
C PHE A 516 -4.77 -14.98 -7.67
N ASN A 517 -6.09 -14.98 -7.50
CA ASN A 517 -7.00 -15.17 -8.61
C ASN A 517 -7.06 -13.90 -9.47
N MET A 518 -6.98 -14.06 -10.79
CA MET A 518 -7.24 -12.97 -11.74
C MET A 518 -8.70 -12.50 -11.68
N THR A 519 -9.62 -13.36 -11.26
CA THR A 519 -11.04 -13.04 -11.07
C THR A 519 -11.49 -13.59 -9.74
N ALA A 520 -12.02 -12.72 -8.89
CA ALA A 520 -12.53 -13.08 -7.57
C ALA A 520 -13.55 -14.22 -7.64
N ARG A 521 -13.47 -15.15 -6.69
CA ARG A 521 -14.32 -16.35 -6.66
C ARG A 521 -15.66 -16.14 -5.95
N HIS A 522 -15.81 -15.05 -5.20
CA HIS A 522 -16.97 -14.82 -4.35
C HIS A 522 -17.45 -13.37 -4.36
N PRO A 523 -18.73 -13.11 -3.99
CA PRO A 523 -19.19 -11.75 -3.73
C PRO A 523 -18.47 -11.17 -2.51
N TYR A 524 -18.46 -9.85 -2.40
CA TYR A 524 -17.76 -9.09 -1.34
C TYR A 524 -16.23 -9.26 -1.33
N SER A 525 -15.63 -9.70 -2.45
CA SER A 525 -14.19 -9.57 -2.65
C SER A 525 -13.85 -8.09 -2.80
N VAL A 526 -12.99 -7.60 -1.91
CA VAL A 526 -12.39 -6.27 -1.96
C VAL A 526 -10.90 -6.43 -2.27
N PHE A 527 -10.36 -5.55 -3.10
CA PHE A 527 -8.98 -5.64 -3.60
C PHE A 527 -8.68 -6.94 -4.40
N ASN A 528 -7.63 -7.69 -4.05
CA ASN A 528 -7.13 -8.82 -4.82
C ASN A 528 -7.37 -10.15 -4.10
N ASP A 529 -8.18 -11.03 -4.69
CA ASP A 529 -8.61 -12.33 -4.14
C ASP A 529 -7.49 -13.37 -4.10
N LEU A 530 -7.22 -13.95 -2.93
CA LEU A 530 -6.20 -14.99 -2.76
C LEU A 530 -6.66 -16.34 -3.33
N ASN A 531 -5.81 -16.97 -4.14
CA ASN A 531 -6.03 -18.34 -4.60
C ASN A 531 -5.56 -19.33 -3.52
N HIS A 532 -6.50 -19.79 -2.71
CA HIS A 532 -6.23 -20.70 -1.58
C HIS A 532 -5.88 -22.14 -2.01
N GLU A 533 -6.07 -22.49 -3.28
CA GLU A 533 -5.62 -23.77 -3.84
C GLU A 533 -4.15 -23.74 -4.28
N SER A 534 -3.61 -22.55 -4.55
CA SER A 534 -2.21 -22.38 -4.92
C SER A 534 -1.26 -22.92 -3.85
N ILE A 535 -0.26 -23.69 -4.28
CA ILE A 535 0.80 -24.17 -3.38
C ILE A 535 1.63 -23.02 -2.82
N HIS A 536 1.74 -21.89 -3.54
CA HIS A 536 2.50 -20.72 -3.12
C HIS A 536 1.74 -19.93 -2.05
N THR A 537 0.42 -19.77 -2.21
CA THR A 537 -0.44 -19.18 -1.17
C THR A 537 -0.46 -20.04 0.09
N LYS A 538 -0.58 -21.37 -0.06
CA LYS A 538 -0.48 -22.32 1.05
C LYS A 538 0.85 -22.19 1.80
N TYR A 539 1.97 -22.15 1.07
CA TYR A 539 3.29 -21.99 1.66
C TYR A 539 3.45 -20.66 2.41
N MET A 540 2.98 -19.56 1.82
CA MET A 540 3.03 -18.23 2.43
C MET A 540 2.19 -18.17 3.70
N LEU A 541 0.91 -18.58 3.66
CA LEU A 541 0.01 -18.54 4.82
C LEU A 541 0.48 -19.47 5.95
N ASP A 542 1.03 -20.65 5.64
CA ASP A 542 1.63 -21.52 6.67
C ASP A 542 2.78 -20.83 7.39
N ARG A 543 3.60 -20.08 6.67
CA ARG A 543 4.73 -19.35 7.22
C ARG A 543 4.26 -18.18 8.08
N VAL A 544 3.25 -17.43 7.63
CA VAL A 544 2.65 -16.33 8.41
C VAL A 544 2.07 -16.86 9.71
N ASN A 545 1.25 -17.91 9.64
CA ASN A 545 0.61 -18.49 10.82
C ASN A 545 1.61 -19.13 11.80
N ARG A 546 2.71 -19.69 11.30
CA ARG A 546 3.81 -20.14 12.18
C ARG A 546 4.50 -18.96 12.86
N PHE A 547 4.75 -17.90 12.10
CA PHE A 547 5.51 -16.73 12.55
C PHE A 547 4.87 -16.06 13.77
N TRP A 548 3.56 -15.80 13.76
CA TRP A 548 2.87 -15.15 14.87
C TRP A 548 2.86 -16.00 16.15
N ILE A 549 2.68 -17.32 16.04
CA ILE A 549 2.76 -18.24 17.19
C ILE A 549 4.20 -18.29 17.74
N GLU A 550 5.19 -18.57 16.90
CA GLU A 550 6.57 -18.79 17.36
C GLU A 550 7.27 -17.51 17.84
N LYS A 551 7.02 -16.38 17.17
CA LYS A 551 7.73 -15.12 17.45
C LYS A 551 7.04 -14.25 18.50
N TYR A 552 5.72 -14.26 18.51
CA TYR A 552 4.90 -13.37 19.32
C TYR A 552 3.99 -14.10 20.31
N HIS A 553 4.05 -15.43 20.37
CA HIS A 553 3.25 -16.27 21.28
C HIS A 553 1.74 -16.04 21.14
N VAL A 554 1.25 -15.69 19.95
CA VAL A 554 -0.18 -15.53 19.68
C VAL A 554 -0.91 -16.86 19.90
N ASP A 555 -2.07 -16.82 20.57
CA ASP A 555 -2.80 -18.02 20.99
C ASP A 555 -3.71 -18.62 19.92
N GLY A 556 -4.01 -17.85 18.87
CA GLY A 556 -4.89 -18.26 17.80
C GLY A 556 -5.30 -17.11 16.89
N TYR A 557 -6.20 -17.42 15.97
CA TYR A 557 -6.60 -16.51 14.89
C TYR A 557 -8.12 -16.45 14.75
N ARG A 558 -8.63 -15.27 14.39
CA ARG A 558 -9.94 -15.09 13.76
C ARG A 558 -9.71 -14.85 12.26
N PHE A 559 -10.28 -15.71 11.43
CA PHE A 559 -10.18 -15.60 9.96
C PHE A 559 -11.30 -14.71 9.44
N ASP A 560 -10.93 -13.51 9.03
CA ASP A 560 -11.83 -12.56 8.38
C ASP A 560 -12.41 -13.12 7.09
N LEU A 561 -13.72 -12.97 6.95
CA LEU A 561 -14.50 -13.40 5.80
C LEU A 561 -14.08 -14.81 5.34
N SER A 562 -13.94 -15.76 6.26
CA SER A 562 -13.43 -17.12 5.96
C SER A 562 -14.25 -17.86 4.88
N LYS A 563 -15.50 -17.44 4.66
CA LYS A 563 -16.34 -17.91 3.54
C LYS A 563 -15.75 -17.58 2.16
N GLY A 564 -14.97 -16.50 2.09
CA GLY A 564 -14.23 -16.03 0.93
C GLY A 564 -13.05 -16.93 0.53
N PHE A 565 -12.63 -17.87 1.38
CA PHE A 565 -11.52 -18.77 1.05
C PHE A 565 -11.92 -19.83 -0.01
N THR A 566 -13.17 -19.80 -0.47
CA THR A 566 -13.69 -20.64 -1.56
C THR A 566 -12.91 -20.42 -2.85
N GLN A 567 -12.75 -21.49 -3.63
CA GLN A 567 -12.31 -21.42 -5.03
C GLN A 567 -13.44 -21.75 -6.01
N THR A 568 -14.66 -21.94 -5.49
CA THR A 568 -15.88 -22.12 -6.27
C THR A 568 -16.39 -20.76 -6.72
N TYR A 569 -16.47 -20.55 -8.04
CA TYR A 569 -16.91 -19.26 -8.58
C TYR A 569 -18.42 -19.06 -8.41
N SER A 570 -18.80 -18.16 -7.51
CA SER A 570 -20.19 -17.78 -7.23
C SER A 570 -20.60 -16.44 -7.83
N GLY A 571 -19.66 -15.69 -8.43
CA GLY A 571 -19.91 -14.37 -8.98
C GLY A 571 -20.49 -13.43 -7.92
N THR A 572 -21.68 -12.90 -8.16
CA THR A 572 -22.39 -12.02 -7.22
C THR A 572 -23.50 -12.72 -6.42
N ASP A 573 -23.66 -14.05 -6.55
CA ASP A 573 -24.73 -14.80 -5.91
C ASP A 573 -24.38 -15.18 -4.47
N VAL A 574 -24.83 -14.35 -3.52
CA VAL A 574 -24.62 -14.56 -2.08
C VAL A 574 -25.32 -15.83 -1.58
N GLY A 575 -26.45 -16.20 -2.17
CA GLY A 575 -27.20 -17.40 -1.79
C GLY A 575 -26.45 -18.67 -2.16
N TYR A 576 -25.89 -18.72 -3.38
CA TYR A 576 -25.05 -19.83 -3.83
C TYR A 576 -23.72 -19.90 -3.06
N TRP A 577 -23.05 -18.76 -2.85
CA TRP A 577 -21.82 -18.68 -2.06
C TRP A 577 -21.99 -19.17 -0.61
N GLY A 578 -23.19 -18.96 -0.05
CA GLY A 578 -23.58 -19.41 1.28
C GLY A 578 -23.89 -20.90 1.39
N GLN A 579 -23.98 -21.65 0.29
CA GLN A 579 -24.21 -23.10 0.36
C GLN A 579 -22.96 -23.85 0.82
N TYR A 580 -23.16 -25.11 1.22
CA TYR A 580 -22.08 -26.02 1.60
C TYR A 580 -21.06 -26.16 0.45
N ASP A 581 -19.79 -25.84 0.73
CA ASP A 581 -18.67 -25.95 -0.18
C ASP A 581 -17.59 -26.88 0.39
N ALA A 582 -17.53 -28.11 -0.13
CA ALA A 582 -16.56 -29.11 0.29
C ALA A 582 -15.09 -28.69 0.03
N GLY A 583 -14.84 -27.90 -1.01
CA GLY A 583 -13.51 -27.40 -1.34
C GLY A 583 -13.03 -26.36 -0.32
N ARG A 584 -13.92 -25.40 0.01
CA ARG A 584 -13.67 -24.42 1.08
C ARG A 584 -13.42 -25.09 2.43
N VAL A 585 -14.24 -26.08 2.79
CA VAL A 585 -14.05 -26.87 4.01
C VAL A 585 -12.67 -27.56 4.02
N ALA A 586 -12.27 -28.18 2.92
CA ALA A 586 -10.96 -28.84 2.81
C ALA A 586 -9.80 -27.86 2.95
N ILE A 587 -9.91 -26.66 2.37
CA ILE A 587 -8.92 -25.58 2.52
C ILE A 587 -8.79 -25.16 3.98
N LEU A 588 -9.90 -24.89 4.66
CA LEU A 588 -9.91 -24.47 6.07
C LEU A 588 -9.33 -25.55 6.98
N LYS A 589 -9.76 -26.82 6.83
CA LYS A 589 -9.22 -27.95 7.61
C LYS A 589 -7.71 -28.12 7.41
N ARG A 590 -7.24 -28.00 6.17
CA ARG A 590 -5.82 -28.05 5.84
C ARG A 590 -5.03 -26.92 6.51
N MET A 591 -5.56 -25.70 6.54
CA MET A 591 -4.91 -24.57 7.23
C MET A 591 -4.89 -24.79 8.75
N ALA A 592 -5.97 -25.32 9.32
CA ALA A 592 -6.04 -25.65 10.73
C ALA A 592 -5.03 -26.73 11.13
N ASP A 593 -4.89 -27.80 10.35
CA ASP A 593 -3.87 -28.82 10.59
C ASP A 593 -2.46 -28.21 10.63
N LYS A 594 -2.17 -27.27 9.73
CA LYS A 594 -0.86 -26.60 9.69
C LYS A 594 -0.60 -25.69 10.88
N ILE A 595 -1.64 -25.04 11.38
CA ILE A 595 -1.57 -24.25 12.62
C ILE A 595 -1.37 -25.19 13.82
N TRP A 596 -2.14 -26.27 13.91
CA TRP A 596 -2.07 -27.24 15.02
C TRP A 596 -0.81 -28.11 15.00
N GLU A 597 -0.12 -28.23 13.86
CA GLU A 597 1.25 -28.76 13.78
C GLU A 597 2.27 -27.88 14.52
N VAL A 598 2.01 -26.58 14.67
CA VAL A 598 2.86 -25.63 15.43
C VAL A 598 2.41 -25.57 16.88
N ASP A 599 1.12 -25.33 17.11
CA ASP A 599 0.49 -25.33 18.43
C ASP A 599 -0.88 -26.01 18.36
N SER A 600 -0.95 -27.26 18.82
CA SER A 600 -2.17 -28.06 18.85
C SER A 600 -3.32 -27.48 19.69
N SER A 601 -3.03 -26.49 20.54
CA SER A 601 -4.03 -25.79 21.36
C SER A 601 -4.55 -24.50 20.72
N ALA A 602 -3.99 -24.08 19.58
CA ALA A 602 -4.32 -22.80 18.96
C ALA A 602 -5.81 -22.66 18.63
N TYR A 603 -6.37 -21.48 18.93
CA TYR A 603 -7.74 -21.16 18.54
C TYR A 603 -7.81 -20.83 17.05
N ILE A 604 -8.86 -21.31 16.40
CA ILE A 604 -9.16 -20.99 15.01
C ILE A 604 -10.63 -20.61 14.98
N ILE A 605 -10.87 -19.31 14.90
CA ILE A 605 -12.18 -18.68 14.89
C ILE A 605 -12.48 -18.27 13.46
N LEU A 606 -13.69 -18.51 13.00
CA LEU A 606 -14.10 -18.21 11.64
C LEU A 606 -15.25 -17.19 11.66
N GLU A 607 -15.06 -16.06 11.01
CA GLU A 607 -16.20 -15.29 10.51
C GLU A 607 -16.78 -16.05 9.32
N HIS A 608 -17.80 -16.86 9.60
CA HIS A 608 -18.30 -17.84 8.66
C HIS A 608 -19.82 -17.90 8.77
N PHE A 609 -20.49 -17.33 7.77
CA PHE A 609 -21.95 -17.29 7.67
C PHE A 609 -22.38 -18.10 6.44
N SER A 610 -22.20 -19.42 6.53
CA SER A 610 -22.55 -20.37 5.47
C SER A 610 -23.72 -21.25 5.91
N ASP A 611 -24.06 -22.25 5.10
CA ASP A 611 -25.05 -23.24 5.47
C ASP A 611 -24.66 -23.90 6.80
N ASN A 612 -25.62 -24.04 7.71
CA ASN A 612 -25.36 -24.57 9.05
C ASN A 612 -24.74 -25.98 9.04
N SER A 613 -24.92 -26.77 7.96
CA SER A 613 -24.24 -28.07 7.84
C SER A 613 -22.72 -27.94 7.62
N GLU A 614 -22.26 -26.88 6.96
CA GLU A 614 -20.84 -26.56 6.80
C GLU A 614 -20.25 -26.06 8.12
N GLU A 615 -20.96 -25.16 8.80
CA GLU A 615 -20.59 -24.69 10.13
C GLU A 615 -20.46 -25.85 11.14
N ILE A 616 -21.38 -26.83 11.10
CA ILE A 616 -21.30 -28.05 11.91
C ILE A 616 -20.07 -28.88 11.56
N ASP A 617 -19.72 -29.04 10.28
CA ASP A 617 -18.53 -29.83 9.89
C ASP A 617 -17.24 -29.19 10.39
N LEU A 618 -17.09 -27.87 10.23
CA LEU A 618 -15.93 -27.12 10.72
C LEU A 618 -15.87 -27.10 12.25
N SER A 619 -17.01 -26.95 12.92
CA SER A 619 -17.15 -27.04 14.37
C SER A 619 -16.72 -28.40 14.90
N ASN A 620 -17.20 -29.49 14.29
CA ASN A 620 -16.84 -30.87 14.66
C ASN A 620 -15.34 -31.16 14.43
N TYR A 621 -14.69 -30.43 13.52
CA TYR A 621 -13.25 -30.51 13.31
C TYR A 621 -12.44 -29.83 14.42
N GLY A 622 -13.06 -28.95 15.22
CA GLY A 622 -12.42 -28.24 16.33
C GLY A 622 -12.27 -26.73 16.12
N MET A 623 -12.78 -26.18 15.02
CA MET A 623 -12.80 -24.73 14.78
C MET A 623 -13.96 -24.08 15.52
N MET A 624 -13.83 -22.79 15.81
CA MET A 624 -14.85 -21.94 16.41
C MET A 624 -15.43 -20.99 15.37
N LEU A 625 -16.68 -20.58 15.54
CA LEU A 625 -17.42 -19.84 14.52
C LEU A 625 -18.23 -18.71 15.15
N TRP A 626 -18.32 -17.60 14.43
CA TRP A 626 -19.14 -16.46 14.82
C TRP A 626 -20.65 -16.79 14.86
N GLY A 627 -21.29 -16.39 15.95
CA GLY A 627 -22.72 -16.54 16.20
C GLY A 627 -23.40 -15.19 16.36
N ASN A 628 -23.77 -14.57 15.24
CA ASN A 628 -24.41 -13.27 15.24
C ASN A 628 -25.78 -13.29 15.93
N GLY A 629 -25.91 -12.55 17.03
CA GLY A 629 -27.16 -12.30 17.74
C GLY A 629 -27.67 -10.86 17.64
N ASN A 630 -26.95 -9.95 16.99
CA ASN A 630 -27.17 -8.50 17.13
C ASN A 630 -28.61 -8.08 16.89
N HIS A 631 -29.22 -8.52 15.78
CA HIS A 631 -30.59 -8.16 15.45
C HIS A 631 -31.56 -8.54 16.58
N ASN A 632 -31.52 -9.80 17.03
CA ASN A 632 -32.44 -10.33 18.04
C ASN A 632 -32.28 -9.64 19.39
N TYR A 633 -31.03 -9.39 19.81
CA TYR A 633 -30.74 -8.68 21.06
C TYR A 633 -31.12 -7.18 20.98
N CYS A 634 -30.95 -6.54 19.83
CA CYS A 634 -31.43 -5.16 19.62
C CYS A 634 -32.96 -5.09 19.68
N GLU A 635 -33.67 -5.97 18.99
CA GLU A 635 -35.15 -6.02 19.04
C GLU A 635 -35.64 -6.27 20.48
N ALA A 636 -35.00 -7.21 21.18
CA ALA A 636 -35.30 -7.50 22.58
C ALA A 636 -35.07 -6.27 23.46
N SER A 637 -33.90 -5.64 23.42
CA SER A 637 -33.59 -4.49 24.26
C SER A 637 -34.47 -3.26 23.94
N MET A 638 -34.80 -3.02 22.66
CA MET A 638 -35.73 -1.99 22.23
C MET A 638 -37.20 -2.25 22.63
N GLY A 639 -37.53 -3.48 23.04
CA GLY A 639 -38.88 -3.83 23.50
C GLY A 639 -39.82 -4.33 22.39
N TYR A 640 -39.29 -4.97 21.34
CA TYR A 640 -40.03 -5.55 20.22
C TYR A 640 -39.92 -7.08 20.20
N LEU A 641 -41.00 -7.77 20.58
CA LEU A 641 -40.97 -9.23 20.79
C LEU A 641 -40.95 -10.07 19.51
N GLY A 642 -41.36 -9.53 18.36
CA GLY A 642 -41.55 -10.30 17.12
C GLY A 642 -40.30 -11.01 16.59
N SER A 643 -39.12 -10.45 16.89
CA SER A 643 -37.80 -10.95 16.46
C SER A 643 -36.83 -11.15 17.63
N SER A 644 -37.33 -11.27 18.87
CA SER A 644 -36.51 -11.38 20.09
C SER A 644 -36.11 -12.82 20.45
N ASP A 645 -35.96 -13.72 19.48
CA ASP A 645 -35.47 -15.09 19.75
C ASP A 645 -33.95 -15.08 19.98
N LEU A 646 -33.54 -15.21 21.23
CA LEU A 646 -32.13 -15.19 21.65
C LEU A 646 -31.46 -16.57 21.54
N SER A 647 -32.19 -17.64 21.18
CA SER A 647 -31.64 -18.99 21.15
C SER A 647 -30.54 -19.15 20.09
N GLY A 648 -30.49 -18.27 19.08
CA GLY A 648 -29.55 -18.33 17.97
C GLY A 648 -28.08 -18.25 18.37
N VAL A 649 -27.72 -17.76 19.55
CA VAL A 649 -26.33 -17.73 20.06
C VAL A 649 -25.94 -18.95 20.89
N ASN A 650 -26.79 -19.99 20.94
CA ASN A 650 -26.50 -21.24 21.62
C ASN A 650 -26.19 -22.35 20.59
N SER A 651 -25.04 -23.02 20.69
CA SER A 651 -24.69 -24.14 19.80
C SER A 651 -25.75 -25.25 19.76
N ALA A 652 -26.40 -25.54 20.90
CA ALA A 652 -27.37 -26.62 20.99
C ALA A 652 -28.67 -26.35 20.20
N SER A 653 -29.11 -25.09 20.10
CA SER A 653 -30.31 -24.74 19.31
C SER A 653 -30.04 -24.84 17.80
N ARG A 654 -28.77 -24.75 17.38
CA ARG A 654 -28.32 -24.97 15.99
C ARG A 654 -28.03 -26.43 15.65
N GLY A 655 -28.19 -27.34 16.60
CA GLY A 655 -27.94 -28.78 16.41
C GLY A 655 -26.45 -29.17 16.47
N TRP A 656 -25.59 -28.35 17.06
CA TRP A 656 -24.16 -28.61 17.12
C TRP A 656 -23.81 -29.51 18.31
N SER A 657 -22.80 -30.36 18.13
CA SER A 657 -22.33 -31.27 19.19
C SER A 657 -21.35 -30.62 20.17
N TRP A 658 -20.67 -29.56 19.73
CA TRP A 658 -19.64 -28.84 20.48
C TRP A 658 -20.03 -27.38 20.67
N ARG A 659 -19.57 -26.79 21.78
CA ARG A 659 -19.82 -25.38 22.12
C ARG A 659 -18.83 -24.45 21.44
N HIS A 660 -18.66 -24.61 20.12
CA HIS A 660 -17.73 -23.81 19.34
C HIS A 660 -18.37 -22.59 18.67
N LEU A 661 -19.60 -22.23 19.06
CA LEU A 661 -20.27 -21.03 18.58
C LEU A 661 -19.95 -19.85 19.50
N ILE A 662 -19.24 -18.85 18.99
CA ILE A 662 -18.94 -17.60 19.68
C ILE A 662 -20.11 -16.66 19.47
N GLY A 663 -21.04 -16.68 20.42
CA GLY A 663 -22.16 -15.75 20.41
C GLY A 663 -21.71 -14.32 20.67
N TYR A 664 -22.34 -13.34 20.02
CA TYR A 664 -22.15 -11.92 20.34
C TYR A 664 -23.46 -11.12 20.19
N MET A 665 -23.61 -10.09 21.02
CA MET A 665 -24.69 -9.09 20.88
C MET A 665 -24.29 -7.95 19.95
N GLU A 666 -23.00 -7.64 19.90
CA GLU A 666 -22.39 -6.61 19.05
C GLU A 666 -21.00 -7.10 18.65
N SER A 667 -20.64 -6.96 17.38
CA SER A 667 -19.25 -6.92 16.93
C SER A 667 -18.92 -5.51 16.42
N HIS A 668 -17.70 -5.32 15.97
CA HIS A 668 -17.30 -4.09 15.28
C HIS A 668 -18.24 -3.73 14.10
N ASP A 669 -18.84 -4.72 13.43
CA ASP A 669 -19.57 -4.58 12.16
C ASP A 669 -21.07 -4.23 12.29
N GLU A 670 -21.69 -4.47 13.44
CA GLU A 670 -23.11 -4.16 13.63
C GLU A 670 -23.36 -2.83 14.37
N GLU A 671 -24.57 -2.29 14.19
CA GLU A 671 -24.97 -1.09 14.93
C GLU A 671 -25.11 -1.35 16.43
N ARG A 672 -24.76 -0.35 17.24
CA ARG A 672 -24.72 -0.44 18.71
C ARG A 672 -26.12 -0.53 19.32
N MET A 673 -26.30 -1.38 20.31
CA MET A 673 -27.57 -1.62 20.98
C MET A 673 -28.05 -0.39 21.72
N MET A 674 -27.15 0.33 22.42
CA MET A 674 -27.52 1.56 23.11
C MET A 674 -27.97 2.66 22.15
N TYR A 675 -27.29 2.80 21.01
CA TYR A 675 -27.72 3.73 19.97
C TYR A 675 -29.15 3.39 19.49
N LYS A 676 -29.41 2.13 19.15
CA LYS A 676 -30.75 1.68 18.74
C LYS A 676 -31.82 1.88 19.82
N ASN A 677 -31.51 1.62 21.09
CA ASN A 677 -32.44 1.86 22.20
C ASN A 677 -32.82 3.35 22.31
N LYS A 678 -31.85 4.26 22.20
CA LYS A 678 -32.09 5.71 22.26
C LYS A 678 -32.92 6.20 21.07
N GLU A 679 -32.63 5.73 19.86
CA GLU A 679 -33.29 6.20 18.65
C GLU A 679 -34.67 5.54 18.42
N TYR A 680 -34.77 4.24 18.62
CA TYR A 680 -35.89 3.42 18.15
C TYR A 680 -36.59 2.62 19.26
N GLY A 681 -36.13 2.73 20.51
CA GLY A 681 -36.73 2.03 21.65
C GLY A 681 -38.22 2.33 21.83
N ASN A 682 -38.98 1.30 22.18
CA ASN A 682 -40.42 1.37 22.39
C ASN A 682 -40.76 2.20 23.64
N SER A 683 -41.99 2.69 23.71
CA SER A 683 -42.52 3.44 24.85
C SER A 683 -43.94 3.00 25.17
N SER A 684 -44.20 2.65 26.43
CA SER A 684 -45.52 2.25 26.91
C SER A 684 -45.81 2.88 28.27
N GLY A 685 -46.79 3.78 28.31
CA GLY A 685 -47.10 4.55 29.51
C GLY A 685 -45.89 5.36 29.99
N THR A 686 -45.45 5.13 31.23
CA THR A 686 -44.27 5.80 31.82
C THR A 686 -42.95 5.08 31.54
N TYR A 687 -42.99 3.89 30.91
CA TYR A 687 -41.79 3.15 30.56
C TYR A 687 -41.31 3.55 29.16
N ILE A 688 -40.24 4.35 29.11
CA ILE A 688 -39.71 4.95 27.87
C ILE A 688 -38.28 4.46 27.71
N ILE A 689 -38.06 3.52 26.78
CA ILE A 689 -36.73 2.92 26.56
C ILE A 689 -35.73 3.94 26.01
N LYS A 690 -36.19 4.98 25.31
CA LYS A 690 -35.31 6.03 24.77
C LYS A 690 -34.61 6.88 25.84
N LEU A 691 -35.04 6.81 27.10
CA LEU A 691 -34.36 7.47 28.21
C LEU A 691 -33.11 6.68 28.59
N GLU A 692 -32.01 7.38 28.87
CA GLU A 692 -30.69 6.76 29.12
C GLU A 692 -30.74 5.68 30.19
N ASP A 693 -31.23 5.99 31.39
CA ASP A 693 -31.29 5.02 32.50
C ASP A 693 -32.12 3.78 32.12
N THR A 694 -33.28 3.95 31.47
CA THR A 694 -34.11 2.83 31.01
C THR A 694 -33.38 1.99 29.96
N ALA A 695 -32.72 2.62 28.99
CA ALA A 695 -31.97 1.92 27.95
C ALA A 695 -30.80 1.12 28.55
N LEU A 696 -30.09 1.68 29.53
CA LEU A 696 -29.00 1.00 30.25
C LEU A 696 -29.53 -0.23 31.00
N ASP A 697 -30.65 -0.10 31.72
CA ASP A 697 -31.32 -1.24 32.38
C ASP A 697 -31.73 -2.34 31.38
N ARG A 698 -32.14 -1.97 30.16
CA ARG A 698 -32.47 -2.95 29.09
C ARG A 698 -31.23 -3.70 28.61
N ILE A 699 -30.08 -3.02 28.49
CA ILE A 699 -28.82 -3.64 28.06
C ILE A 699 -28.27 -4.52 29.19
N GLU A 700 -28.31 -4.08 30.45
CA GLU A 700 -27.95 -4.90 31.63
C GLU A 700 -28.77 -6.20 31.62
N LEU A 701 -30.09 -6.11 31.40
CA LEU A 701 -30.94 -7.30 31.28
C LEU A 701 -30.54 -8.21 30.10
N ALA A 702 -30.24 -7.64 28.92
CA ALA A 702 -29.78 -8.39 27.76
C ALA A 702 -28.46 -9.12 28.03
N ALA A 703 -27.50 -8.46 28.69
CA ALA A 703 -26.22 -9.01 29.09
C ALA A 703 -26.38 -10.19 30.06
N VAL A 704 -27.29 -10.10 31.04
CA VAL A 704 -27.60 -11.21 31.96
C VAL A 704 -28.07 -12.46 31.21
N PHE A 705 -28.96 -12.32 30.23
CA PHE A 705 -29.37 -13.45 29.40
C PHE A 705 -28.20 -13.98 28.58
N PHE A 706 -27.50 -13.10 27.86
CA PHE A 706 -26.42 -13.45 26.94
C PHE A 706 -25.26 -14.20 27.63
N LEU A 707 -24.73 -13.65 28.73
CA LEU A 707 -23.60 -14.22 29.46
C LEU A 707 -23.97 -15.52 30.21
N SER A 708 -25.25 -15.76 30.47
CA SER A 708 -25.72 -17.01 31.08
C SER A 708 -25.89 -18.18 30.10
N ILE A 709 -25.87 -17.90 28.78
CA ILE A 709 -25.95 -18.94 27.75
C ILE A 709 -24.59 -19.67 27.66
N PRO A 710 -24.55 -21.02 27.74
CA PRO A 710 -23.30 -21.77 27.71
C PRO A 710 -22.45 -21.54 26.45
N GLY A 711 -21.14 -21.74 26.58
CA GLY A 711 -20.16 -21.63 25.50
C GLY A 711 -19.51 -20.24 25.42
N PRO A 712 -18.60 -20.04 24.46
CA PRO A 712 -17.82 -18.83 24.35
C PRO A 712 -18.68 -17.62 23.97
N LYS A 713 -18.22 -16.44 24.36
CA LYS A 713 -18.90 -15.15 24.14
C LYS A 713 -17.90 -14.12 23.65
N MET A 714 -18.35 -13.21 22.80
CA MET A 714 -17.57 -12.05 22.38
C MET A 714 -18.29 -10.75 22.75
N ILE A 715 -17.51 -9.77 23.19
CA ILE A 715 -17.92 -8.43 23.58
C ILE A 715 -17.10 -7.46 22.75
N TRP A 716 -17.78 -6.58 22.01
CA TRP A 716 -17.15 -5.46 21.31
C TRP A 716 -16.82 -4.32 22.27
N GLN A 717 -15.66 -3.68 22.06
CA GLN A 717 -15.18 -2.59 22.90
C GLN A 717 -16.24 -1.50 23.20
N PHE A 718 -16.29 -1.10 24.46
CA PHE A 718 -17.27 -0.17 25.05
C PHE A 718 -18.74 -0.63 25.02
N GLY A 719 -19.08 -1.74 24.38
CA GLY A 719 -20.43 -2.32 24.45
C GLY A 719 -20.85 -2.62 25.89
N GLU A 720 -19.90 -3.03 26.72
CA GLU A 720 -20.06 -3.26 28.16
C GLU A 720 -20.34 -2.00 28.98
N LEU A 721 -20.15 -0.82 28.38
CA LEU A 721 -20.46 0.49 28.98
C LEU A 721 -21.64 1.17 28.29
N GLY A 722 -22.36 0.45 27.42
CA GLY A 722 -23.51 0.96 26.67
C GLY A 722 -23.10 2.00 25.64
N TYR A 723 -22.08 1.73 24.84
CA TYR A 723 -21.60 2.66 23.81
C TYR A 723 -22.72 3.08 22.85
N ASP A 724 -22.96 4.39 22.73
CA ASP A 724 -24.19 4.94 22.13
C ASP A 724 -23.96 5.78 20.87
N TYR A 725 -22.78 5.69 20.28
CA TYR A 725 -22.48 6.30 18.99
C TYR A 725 -22.78 5.32 17.86
N SER A 726 -23.43 5.81 16.81
CA SER A 726 -23.68 5.00 15.62
C SER A 726 -22.39 4.52 15.00
N ILE A 727 -22.39 3.29 14.50
CA ILE A 727 -21.31 2.77 13.65
C ILE A 727 -21.11 3.65 12.41
N ASN A 728 -22.14 4.33 11.93
CA ASN A 728 -22.10 5.14 10.70
C ASN A 728 -21.78 6.63 10.92
N ASP A 729 -21.56 7.07 12.17
CA ASP A 729 -21.22 8.47 12.48
C ASP A 729 -19.75 8.59 12.91
N PRO A 730 -18.90 9.37 12.21
CA PRO A 730 -19.19 10.14 11.00
C PRO A 730 -19.19 9.31 9.70
N CYS A 731 -18.62 8.10 9.74
CA CYS A 731 -18.74 7.09 8.69
C CYS A 731 -18.43 5.71 9.29
N ARG A 732 -18.72 4.61 8.57
CA ARG A 732 -18.54 3.23 9.06
C ARG A 732 -17.15 2.98 9.66
N VAL A 733 -16.10 3.18 8.87
CA VAL A 733 -14.71 2.87 9.24
C VAL A 733 -13.96 4.03 9.91
N CYS A 734 -14.57 5.21 9.97
CA CYS A 734 -13.98 6.40 10.59
C CYS A 734 -13.79 6.22 12.10
N ASN A 735 -12.84 6.97 12.66
CA ASN A 735 -12.52 6.98 14.09
C ASN A 735 -13.77 7.27 14.91
N LYS A 736 -14.00 6.43 15.91
CA LYS A 736 -15.12 6.57 16.82
C LYS A 736 -14.70 7.28 18.11
N PRO A 737 -15.60 8.04 18.76
CA PRO A 737 -15.25 8.71 20.00
C PRO A 737 -14.85 7.76 21.13
N ILE A 738 -13.64 7.93 21.68
CA ILE A 738 -13.19 7.18 22.87
C ILE A 738 -14.01 7.64 24.09
N ARG A 739 -14.59 6.69 24.85
CA ARG A 739 -15.53 6.97 25.96
C ARG A 739 -15.18 6.29 27.28
N TRP A 740 -13.91 6.39 27.69
CA TRP A 740 -13.50 5.96 29.03
C TRP A 740 -14.22 6.67 30.18
N ASP A 741 -14.76 7.86 29.94
CA ASP A 741 -15.59 8.58 30.89
C ASP A 741 -16.93 7.90 31.19
N TYR A 742 -17.33 6.89 30.39
CA TYR A 742 -18.50 6.04 30.62
C TYR A 742 -18.28 5.00 31.72
N ASN A 743 -17.04 4.73 32.15
CA ASN A 743 -16.74 3.74 33.19
C ASN A 743 -17.08 4.24 34.61
N LYS A 744 -18.34 4.60 34.84
CA LYS A 744 -18.90 5.08 36.12
C LYS A 744 -20.42 4.93 36.14
N GLY A 745 -21.02 5.07 37.33
CA GLY A 745 -22.48 5.14 37.48
C GLY A 745 -23.20 3.88 36.98
N LEU A 746 -24.36 4.07 36.33
CA LEU A 746 -25.18 2.98 35.78
C LEU A 746 -24.48 2.21 34.66
N ARG A 747 -23.68 2.89 33.84
CA ARG A 747 -22.93 2.26 32.73
C ARG A 747 -21.93 1.20 33.21
N LYS A 748 -21.29 1.44 34.35
CA LYS A 748 -20.38 0.47 34.98
C LYS A 748 -21.10 -0.78 35.52
N ARG A 749 -22.43 -0.75 35.67
CA ARG A 749 -23.22 -1.87 36.20
C ARG A 749 -23.69 -2.85 35.14
N ILE A 750 -23.57 -2.53 33.85
CA ILE A 750 -24.16 -3.35 32.78
C ILE A 750 -23.56 -4.77 32.77
N TYR A 751 -22.25 -4.89 33.02
CA TYR A 751 -21.48 -6.14 33.04
C TYR A 751 -20.86 -6.39 34.40
#